data_AF-A0A8J2SPY0-F1
#
_entry.id   AF-A0A8J2SPY0-F1
#
_cell.length_a   1.000
_cell.length_b   1.000
_cell.length_c   1.000
_cell.angle_alpha   90.00
_cell.angle_beta   90.00
_cell.angle_gamma   90.00
#
_symmetry.space_group_name_H-M   'P 1'
#
loop_
_entity.id
_entity.type
_entity.pdbx_description
1 polymer ?
#
loop_
_entity_poly.entity_id
_entity_poly.type
_entity_poly.pdbx_seq_one_letter_code
_entity_poly.pdbx_strand_id
1 'polypeptide(L)'
;MQNPLLIQEGLPKFKSIESKDIEPGIASVLDTLDSDLKSLEDAIDGTSSYEATIEALEKISAPLGFAWGVVGHLEGVKNSDALRDAKAAMQPKVVGATQKLGQSRKVYEALEGIAARDEVQGERKRIVDASLRSMRLGGVALEGEAKEQYNANQVRLSELSTQFSNNVLDATKAFELVLTDAADVEGLPPSARAAAAEKALSLKKCEKADAENGPWVLGLDAPSYIPAMQHLKSSALREKLYAAFVTRAGEQNAPLIDEILSLKQKQAKLLGFESYADVSLASKMAASVAEIEELHVLLAAKATPAAHRELAELKEYASSKGHEGNLEHWDVPYWAERLREERFDYSDEELRPYFALPAVLDGLFQLIERLFGVTVEAADGKAEVWNDDVRFFEVKDGDKVVASFYLDPYSRPADKRGGAWMDVCVGKSKALKRDVPTAYLTCNGSPPVGDKPSLMTFDEVNTLYHEMGHGLQHMLTKVEDGDAAGINGVEWDAVELPSQFMENWLLDRPTLYGFAKHYETGEPLPDEFYDKLKGSKTYNAGLAMTRQLAFGMLDVELHKNPHLTEPVFDVQKRIFGKYLAMAPRDYDRFLCAFSHIFAGGYSCGYYSYKWAEVLSADAFGAFEEAGLENEAAVRELGQRFRDTVLACGGGTPPAEVFETFRGRKPSPEALIRHSGLADESWQAAGKGPKVSGAASASLKDGRVLLWGGLDEARNAVDSLYAFENGEWTPVETTGFKPQKAMYAAAATQSLVGTSGKEEFVVCGGWDPGEKGSGGSFSDAVHALDVNKLEWQKDDPLPCGPVSRHAAATVGGSAEGRIYIHAFRDGVVRRDACGIAKSHKTTGRGPESLSMCAVAPVGDAGLLVVGGATKNGEFSDRAYVLDTKSYEWTELDAPDGPTARGSACCAALDASRVVFFGGAGKGTDSPGSGGLKATAETWLLTVDGAKGTWEQLDVAGPAARVAATLDALPDGRVLLSGGWDPATGGTFDDVWALAL
;
A
#
# COMPACT_ATOMS: atom_id res chain seq x y z
N MET A 1 -35.43 8.93 40.45
CA MET A 1 -34.71 7.80 39.83
C MET A 1 -33.22 8.03 40.05
N GLN A 2 -32.43 6.97 40.16
CA GLN A 2 -30.98 7.09 40.16
C GLN A 2 -30.52 7.62 38.79
N ASN A 3 -29.52 8.49 38.76
CA ASN A 3 -28.97 9.02 37.52
C ASN A 3 -28.40 7.85 36.67
N PRO A 4 -28.73 7.75 35.36
CA PRO A 4 -28.36 6.62 34.52
C PRO A 4 -26.83 6.45 34.35
N LEU A 5 -26.03 7.52 34.47
CA LEU A 5 -24.56 7.44 34.42
C LEU A 5 -23.94 6.77 35.66
N LEU A 6 -24.72 6.64 36.74
CA LEU A 6 -24.33 5.94 37.97
C LEU A 6 -24.70 4.46 37.95
N ILE A 7 -25.36 3.97 36.88
CA ILE A 7 -25.69 2.56 36.68
C ILE A 7 -24.56 1.95 35.84
N GLN A 8 -23.51 1.47 36.52
CA GLN A 8 -22.25 1.06 35.89
C GLN A 8 -22.01 -0.46 35.89
N GLU A 9 -23.04 -1.22 36.28
CA GLU A 9 -23.07 -2.68 36.14
C GLU A 9 -23.47 -3.05 34.70
N GLY A 10 -22.61 -3.78 34.01
CA GLY A 10 -22.84 -4.20 32.62
C GLY A 10 -22.64 -3.08 31.60
N LEU A 11 -23.55 -2.98 30.64
CA LEU A 11 -23.47 -2.06 29.50
C LEU A 11 -24.22 -0.73 29.76
N PRO A 12 -23.79 0.38 29.12
CA PRO A 12 -24.44 1.69 29.25
C PRO A 12 -25.94 1.67 28.92
N LYS A 13 -26.72 2.42 29.70
CA LYS A 13 -28.18 2.57 29.51
C LYS A 13 -28.50 3.73 28.56
N PHE A 14 -28.05 3.61 27.30
CA PHE A 14 -28.09 4.68 26.31
C PHE A 14 -29.47 5.31 26.07
N LYS A 15 -30.56 4.55 26.15
CA LYS A 15 -31.92 5.09 25.95
C LYS A 15 -32.36 5.97 27.12
N SER A 16 -31.74 5.78 28.28
CA SER A 16 -32.09 6.47 29.52
C SER A 16 -31.24 7.72 29.77
N ILE A 17 -30.15 7.94 29.03
CA ILE A 17 -29.21 9.05 29.24
C ILE A 17 -29.64 10.26 28.41
N GLU A 18 -29.89 11.39 29.09
CA GLU A 18 -30.13 12.69 28.47
C GLU A 18 -29.04 13.70 28.87
N SER A 19 -28.88 14.81 28.12
CA SER A 19 -27.85 15.83 28.42
C SER A 19 -27.98 16.42 29.83
N LYS A 20 -29.21 16.51 30.37
CA LYS A 20 -29.48 17.00 31.74
C LYS A 20 -28.90 16.09 32.84
N ASP A 21 -28.60 14.84 32.53
CA ASP A 21 -28.06 13.87 33.48
C ASP A 21 -26.54 13.97 33.61
N ILE A 22 -25.86 14.62 32.67
CA ILE A 22 -24.39 14.64 32.57
C ILE A 22 -23.76 15.38 33.74
N GLU A 23 -24.10 16.65 33.95
CA GLU A 23 -23.55 17.45 35.04
C GLU A 23 -23.72 16.79 36.42
N PRO A 24 -24.95 16.42 36.86
CA PRO A 24 -25.13 15.79 38.17
C PRO A 24 -24.49 14.39 38.26
N GLY A 25 -24.50 13.62 37.17
CA GLY A 25 -23.91 12.28 37.13
C GLY A 25 -22.40 12.31 37.28
N ILE A 26 -21.73 13.13 36.46
CA ILE A 26 -20.28 13.30 36.49
C ILE A 26 -19.83 13.92 37.81
N ALA A 27 -20.55 14.93 38.34
CA ALA A 27 -20.21 15.52 39.64
C ALA A 27 -20.21 14.46 40.76
N SER A 28 -21.22 13.60 40.82
CA SER A 28 -21.30 12.52 41.82
C SER A 28 -20.15 11.50 41.68
N VAL A 29 -19.72 11.20 40.45
CA VAL A 29 -18.58 10.30 40.21
C VAL A 29 -17.27 10.94 40.66
N LEU A 30 -17.08 12.24 40.40
CA LEU A 30 -15.90 12.97 40.83
C LEU A 30 -15.79 13.07 42.36
N ASP A 31 -16.90 13.31 43.06
CA ASP A 31 -16.92 13.33 44.53
C ASP A 31 -16.52 11.97 45.12
N THR A 32 -16.96 10.88 44.50
CA THR A 32 -16.62 9.52 44.90
C THR A 32 -15.14 9.24 44.66
N LEU A 33 -14.63 9.58 43.47
CA LEU A 33 -13.23 9.42 43.11
C LEU A 33 -12.30 10.17 44.06
N ASP A 34 -12.61 11.43 44.39
CA ASP A 34 -11.79 12.23 45.33
C ASP A 34 -11.76 11.59 46.73
N SER A 35 -12.89 11.06 47.22
CA SER A 35 -12.98 10.37 48.51
C SER A 35 -12.19 9.06 48.53
N ASP A 36 -12.33 8.26 47.47
CA ASP A 36 -11.71 6.94 47.40
C ASP A 36 -10.21 7.05 47.14
N LEU A 37 -9.77 7.99 46.30
CA LEU A 37 -8.34 8.29 46.10
C LEU A 37 -7.68 8.69 47.41
N LYS A 38 -8.31 9.56 48.21
CA LYS A 38 -7.79 9.93 49.52
C LYS A 38 -7.69 8.72 50.46
N SER A 39 -8.70 7.87 50.45
CA SER A 39 -8.72 6.66 51.26
C SER A 39 -7.61 5.68 50.86
N LEU A 40 -7.35 5.54 49.56
CA LEU A 40 -6.22 4.77 49.02
C LEU A 40 -4.89 5.38 49.46
N GLU A 41 -4.71 6.69 49.26
CA GLU A 41 -3.52 7.43 49.67
C GLU A 41 -3.21 7.26 51.16
N ASP A 42 -4.21 7.23 52.04
CA ASP A 42 -4.02 7.01 53.48
C ASP A 42 -3.73 5.55 53.83
N ALA A 43 -4.06 4.60 52.94
CA ALA A 43 -3.89 3.17 53.15
C ALA A 43 -2.59 2.59 52.55
N ILE A 44 -1.98 3.27 51.56
CA ILE A 44 -0.78 2.77 50.86
C ILE A 44 0.52 3.46 51.31
N ASP A 45 1.62 2.74 51.12
CA ASP A 45 3.00 3.18 51.28
C ASP A 45 3.94 2.38 50.33
N GLY A 46 5.25 2.65 50.39
CA GLY A 46 6.26 1.95 49.57
C GLY A 46 6.34 0.42 49.76
N THR A 47 5.68 -0.13 50.78
CA THR A 47 5.63 -1.57 51.06
C THR A 47 4.32 -2.23 50.61
N SER A 48 3.37 -1.45 50.09
CA SER A 48 2.06 -1.93 49.63
C SER A 48 2.17 -2.91 48.45
N SER A 49 1.22 -3.83 48.33
CA SER A 49 1.24 -4.84 47.26
C SER A 49 0.74 -4.26 45.92
N TYR A 50 0.93 -5.03 44.86
CA TYR A 50 0.36 -4.73 43.55
C TYR A 50 -1.16 -4.57 43.62
N GLU A 51 -1.86 -5.51 44.26
CA GLU A 51 -3.32 -5.53 44.38
C GLU A 51 -3.84 -4.38 45.25
N ALA A 52 -3.10 -4.02 46.31
CA ALA A 52 -3.44 -2.89 47.16
C ALA A 52 -3.24 -1.53 46.47
N THR A 53 -2.49 -1.48 45.36
CA THR A 53 -2.18 -0.24 44.63
C THR A 53 -2.85 -0.19 43.26
N ILE A 54 -2.44 -1.03 42.30
CA ILE A 54 -2.93 -1.01 40.91
C ILE A 54 -4.40 -1.42 40.83
N GLU A 55 -4.79 -2.59 41.35
CA GLU A 55 -6.20 -3.02 41.28
C GLU A 55 -7.13 -2.09 42.07
N ALA A 56 -6.63 -1.46 43.12
CA ALA A 56 -7.38 -0.46 43.89
C ALA A 56 -7.55 0.83 43.09
N LEU A 57 -6.49 1.32 42.44
CA LEU A 57 -6.53 2.50 41.57
C LEU A 57 -7.49 2.28 40.39
N GLU A 58 -7.48 1.09 39.79
CA GLU A 58 -8.41 0.73 38.72
C GLU A 58 -9.87 0.82 39.20
N LYS A 59 -10.19 0.30 40.39
CA LYS A 59 -11.54 0.40 40.98
C LYS A 59 -11.97 1.84 41.23
N ILE A 60 -11.03 2.72 41.56
CA ILE A 60 -11.28 4.15 41.83
C ILE A 60 -11.49 4.93 40.54
N SER A 61 -10.74 4.62 39.49
CA SER A 61 -10.79 5.35 38.21
C SER A 61 -11.91 4.86 37.29
N ALA A 62 -12.28 3.58 37.37
CA ALA A 62 -13.24 2.94 36.47
C ALA A 62 -14.62 3.64 36.41
N PRO A 63 -15.21 4.16 37.51
CA PRO A 63 -16.46 4.90 37.43
C PRO A 63 -16.40 6.17 36.58
N LEU A 64 -15.30 6.91 36.67
CA LEU A 64 -15.08 8.11 35.84
C LEU A 64 -14.83 7.72 34.39
N GLY A 65 -14.00 6.70 34.15
CA GLY A 65 -13.74 6.18 32.81
C GLY A 65 -15.02 5.73 32.10
N PHE A 66 -15.88 5.00 32.79
CA PHE A 66 -17.17 4.56 32.25
C PHE A 66 -18.09 5.74 31.94
N ALA A 67 -18.35 6.61 32.92
CA ALA A 67 -19.31 7.71 32.74
C ALA A 67 -18.84 8.73 31.70
N TRP A 68 -17.56 9.08 31.71
CA TRP A 68 -16.99 10.03 30.75
C TRP A 68 -16.82 9.42 29.35
N GLY A 69 -16.48 8.14 29.26
CA GLY A 69 -16.44 7.40 27.99
C GLY A 69 -17.81 7.38 27.30
N VAL A 70 -18.90 7.17 28.06
CA VAL A 70 -20.27 7.22 27.52
C VAL A 70 -20.62 8.62 26.99
N VAL A 71 -20.26 9.68 27.73
CA VAL A 71 -20.48 11.07 27.29
C VAL A 71 -19.68 11.38 26.03
N GLY A 72 -18.40 10.99 25.98
CA GLY A 72 -17.54 11.17 24.81
C GLY A 72 -18.02 10.39 23.59
N HIS A 73 -18.48 9.16 23.80
CA HIS A 73 -19.09 8.36 22.74
C HIS A 73 -20.33 9.06 22.17
N LEU A 74 -21.29 9.45 23.01
CA LEU A 74 -22.49 10.17 22.59
C LEU A 74 -22.17 11.50 21.90
N GLU A 75 -21.12 12.21 22.29
CA GLU A 75 -20.68 13.41 21.57
C GLU A 75 -20.21 13.09 20.15
N GLY A 76 -19.58 11.93 19.94
CA GLY A 76 -19.12 11.47 18.63
C GLY A 76 -20.24 10.96 17.72
N VAL A 77 -21.32 10.38 18.27
CA VAL A 77 -22.37 9.72 17.48
C VAL A 77 -23.78 10.34 17.59
N LYS A 78 -24.01 11.23 18.56
CA LYS A 78 -25.31 11.84 18.84
C LYS A 78 -25.14 13.28 19.37
N ASN A 79 -24.29 14.02 18.67
CA ASN A 79 -23.89 15.38 19.00
C ASN A 79 -25.09 16.35 19.01
N SER A 80 -25.14 17.24 20.01
CA SER A 80 -26.15 18.30 20.11
C SER A 80 -25.63 19.45 20.96
N ASP A 81 -26.19 20.65 20.79
CA ASP A 81 -25.80 21.82 21.57
C ASP A 81 -25.92 21.57 23.08
N ALA A 82 -27.02 20.97 23.53
CA ALA A 82 -27.23 20.64 24.94
C ALA A 82 -26.19 19.63 25.48
N LEU A 83 -25.75 18.67 24.66
CA LEU A 83 -24.69 17.73 25.02
C LEU A 83 -23.33 18.43 25.10
N ARG A 84 -23.01 19.30 24.12
CA ARG A 84 -21.79 20.10 24.10
C ARG A 84 -21.69 20.99 25.34
N ASP A 85 -22.76 21.69 25.68
CA ASP A 85 -22.81 22.58 26.85
C ASP A 85 -22.57 21.81 28.15
N ALA A 86 -23.29 20.70 28.34
CA ALA A 86 -23.16 19.87 29.54
C ALA A 86 -21.76 19.25 29.67
N LYS A 87 -21.17 18.80 28.55
CA LYS A 87 -19.80 18.28 28.52
C LYS A 87 -18.79 19.39 28.85
N ALA A 88 -18.90 20.56 28.20
CA ALA A 88 -18.01 21.69 28.42
C ALA A 88 -18.02 22.17 29.88
N ALA A 89 -19.19 22.15 30.54
CA ALA A 89 -19.32 22.50 31.95
C ALA A 89 -18.56 21.55 32.90
N MET A 90 -18.39 20.28 32.51
CA MET A 90 -17.75 19.26 33.34
C MET A 90 -16.30 18.94 32.94
N GLN A 91 -15.91 19.21 31.71
CA GLN A 91 -14.61 18.86 31.16
C GLN A 91 -13.42 19.38 31.98
N PRO A 92 -13.36 20.65 32.43
CA PRO A 92 -12.27 21.12 33.29
C PRO A 92 -12.16 20.35 34.61
N LYS A 93 -13.30 19.94 35.19
CA LYS A 93 -13.34 19.18 36.45
C LYS A 93 -12.85 17.75 36.24
N VAL A 94 -13.26 17.12 35.13
CA VAL A 94 -12.80 15.78 34.75
C VAL A 94 -11.29 15.77 34.50
N VAL A 95 -10.77 16.71 33.71
CA VAL A 95 -9.32 16.85 33.49
C VAL A 95 -8.60 17.07 34.81
N GLY A 96 -9.12 17.93 35.68
CA GLY A 96 -8.56 18.15 37.02
C GLY A 96 -8.47 16.88 37.85
N ALA A 97 -9.51 16.03 37.86
CA ALA A 97 -9.51 14.76 38.57
C ALA A 97 -8.53 13.74 37.97
N THR A 98 -8.44 13.64 36.64
CA THR A 98 -7.43 12.80 35.97
C THR A 98 -6.01 13.24 36.32
N GLN A 99 -5.76 14.56 36.39
CA GLN A 99 -4.46 15.08 36.84
C GLN A 99 -4.18 14.74 38.31
N LYS A 100 -5.17 14.84 39.20
CA LYS A 100 -5.00 14.42 40.61
C LYS A 100 -4.58 12.96 40.72
N LEU A 101 -5.23 12.06 39.98
CA LEU A 101 -4.87 10.63 39.95
C LEU A 101 -3.43 10.44 39.44
N GLY A 102 -3.11 11.00 38.28
CA GLY A 102 -1.77 10.86 37.67
C GLY A 102 -0.64 11.54 38.44
N GLN A 103 -0.95 12.49 39.33
CA GLN A 103 0.00 13.26 40.12
C GLN A 103 0.00 12.92 41.61
N SER A 104 -0.65 11.81 42.01
CA SER A 104 -0.60 11.33 43.40
C SER A 104 0.80 10.83 43.75
N ARG A 105 1.50 11.54 44.65
CA ARG A 105 2.85 11.15 45.08
C ARG A 105 2.90 9.84 45.83
N LYS A 106 1.91 9.59 46.69
CA LYS A 106 1.86 8.34 47.45
C LYS A 106 1.67 7.13 46.55
N VAL A 107 0.81 7.24 45.53
CA VAL A 107 0.66 6.18 44.51
C VAL A 107 1.97 5.98 43.75
N TYR A 108 2.62 7.07 43.33
CA TYR A 108 3.91 6.98 42.63
C TYR A 108 5.00 6.30 43.48
N GLU A 109 5.16 6.69 44.74
CA GLU A 109 6.11 6.09 45.69
C GLU A 109 5.79 4.59 45.97
N ALA A 110 4.51 4.24 46.08
CA ALA A 110 4.08 2.84 46.19
C ALA A 110 4.46 2.03 44.94
N LEU A 111 4.25 2.58 43.74
CA LEU A 111 4.64 1.95 42.49
C LEU A 111 6.15 1.80 42.33
N GLU A 112 6.95 2.78 42.76
CA GLU A 112 8.42 2.63 42.80
C GLU A 112 8.85 1.50 43.74
N GLY A 113 8.21 1.41 44.91
CA GLY A 113 8.44 0.33 45.86
C GLY A 113 8.01 -1.05 45.35
N ILE A 114 6.98 -1.12 44.50
CA ILE A 114 6.53 -2.34 43.81
C ILE A 114 7.52 -2.71 42.69
N ALA A 115 7.94 -1.74 41.88
CA ALA A 115 8.85 -1.95 40.75
C ALA A 115 10.23 -2.49 41.17
N ALA A 116 10.66 -2.20 42.40
CA ALA A 116 11.93 -2.64 42.96
C ALA A 116 11.93 -4.09 43.48
N ARG A 117 10.79 -4.82 43.44
CA ARG A 117 10.68 -6.18 43.99
C ARG A 117 10.88 -7.23 42.91
N ASP A 118 11.66 -8.26 43.24
CA ASP A 118 11.96 -9.36 42.34
C ASP A 118 10.71 -10.17 41.93
N GLU A 119 9.65 -10.18 42.76
CA GLU A 119 8.40 -10.88 42.46
C GLU A 119 7.53 -10.22 41.37
N VAL A 120 7.80 -8.97 40.97
CA VAL A 120 7.06 -8.25 39.93
C VAL A 120 7.78 -8.42 38.59
N GLN A 121 7.30 -9.37 37.78
CA GLN A 121 7.89 -9.74 36.50
C GLN A 121 6.83 -9.78 35.37
N GLY A 122 7.28 -9.85 34.13
CA GLY A 122 6.42 -10.01 32.95
C GLY A 122 5.37 -8.90 32.82
N GLU A 123 4.12 -9.29 32.60
CA GLU A 123 2.96 -8.39 32.44
C GLU A 123 2.84 -7.36 33.57
N ARG A 124 2.92 -7.79 34.83
CA ARG A 124 2.82 -6.88 35.99
C ARG A 124 3.94 -5.85 36.02
N LYS A 125 5.17 -6.25 35.64
CA LYS A 125 6.31 -5.33 35.57
C LYS A 125 6.08 -4.27 34.51
N ARG A 126 5.59 -4.67 33.33
CA ARG A 126 5.26 -3.77 32.24
C ARG A 126 4.15 -2.79 32.60
N ILE A 127 3.09 -3.25 33.28
CA ILE A 127 2.02 -2.38 33.79
C ILE A 127 2.58 -1.35 34.78
N VAL A 128 3.39 -1.77 35.75
CA VAL A 128 4.00 -0.85 36.72
C VAL A 128 4.92 0.16 36.04
N ASP A 129 5.75 -0.28 35.09
CA ASP A 129 6.64 0.62 34.34
C ASP A 129 5.86 1.62 33.47
N ALA A 130 4.79 1.16 32.83
CA ALA A 130 3.90 2.02 32.06
C ALA A 130 3.19 3.04 32.95
N SER A 131 2.69 2.63 34.12
CA SER A 131 2.05 3.53 35.09
C SER A 131 3.03 4.55 35.64
N LEU A 132 4.25 4.16 36.02
CA LEU A 132 5.31 5.07 36.45
C LEU A 132 5.67 6.08 35.34
N ARG A 133 5.81 5.62 34.09
CA ARG A 133 6.05 6.49 32.94
C ARG A 133 4.89 7.48 32.75
N SER A 134 3.65 7.00 32.77
CA SER A 134 2.46 7.84 32.62
C SER A 134 2.34 8.90 33.71
N MET A 135 2.66 8.57 34.96
CA MET A 135 2.67 9.54 36.06
C MET A 135 3.79 10.60 35.90
N ARG A 136 4.97 10.19 35.43
CA ARG A 136 6.07 11.12 35.09
C ARG A 136 5.66 12.07 33.97
N LEU A 137 5.09 11.54 32.88
CA LEU A 137 4.57 12.34 31.78
C LEU A 137 3.36 13.20 32.20
N GLY A 138 2.61 12.76 33.20
CA GLY A 138 1.54 13.49 33.88
C GLY A 138 2.04 14.56 34.86
N GLY A 139 3.36 14.76 35.00
CA GLY A 139 3.93 15.82 35.81
C GLY A 139 3.93 15.55 37.33
N VAL A 140 3.92 14.28 37.77
CA VAL A 140 3.94 13.92 39.21
C VAL A 140 5.13 14.55 39.98
N ALA A 141 6.26 14.73 39.30
CA ALA A 141 7.47 15.33 39.85
C ALA A 141 7.41 16.86 39.97
N LEU A 142 6.44 17.52 39.33
CA LEU A 142 6.32 18.98 39.34
C LEU A 142 5.80 19.49 40.69
N GLU A 143 6.25 20.69 41.07
CA GLU A 143 5.87 21.38 42.30
C GLU A 143 5.54 22.85 42.04
N GLY A 144 4.78 23.44 42.97
CA GLY A 144 4.45 24.87 42.97
C GLY A 144 3.91 25.36 41.64
N GLU A 145 4.44 26.49 41.17
CA GLU A 145 3.99 27.16 39.95
C GLU A 145 4.11 26.28 38.69
N ALA A 146 5.14 25.43 38.60
CA ALA A 146 5.33 24.56 37.43
C ALA A 146 4.18 23.53 37.30
N LYS A 147 3.73 22.97 38.43
CA LYS A 147 2.59 22.05 38.49
C LYS A 147 1.27 22.76 38.15
N GLU A 148 1.07 23.96 38.67
CA GLU A 148 -0.11 24.78 38.37
C GLU A 148 -0.19 25.13 36.88
N GLN A 149 0.93 25.55 36.29
CA GLN A 149 1.03 25.83 34.86
C GLN A 149 0.79 24.57 34.02
N TYR A 150 1.38 23.43 34.40
CA TYR A 150 1.16 22.16 33.71
C TYR A 150 -0.32 21.79 33.68
N ASN A 151 -1.01 21.88 34.83
CA ASN A 151 -2.43 21.54 34.95
C ASN A 151 -3.33 22.50 34.18
N ALA A 152 -3.07 23.81 34.25
CA ALA A 152 -3.84 24.81 33.50
C ALA A 152 -3.72 24.60 31.98
N ASN A 153 -2.51 24.32 31.51
CA ASN A 153 -2.26 24.02 30.10
C ASN A 153 -2.97 22.74 29.64
N GLN A 154 -3.04 21.69 30.47
CA GLN A 154 -3.76 20.45 30.15
C GLN A 154 -5.27 20.66 30.02
N VAL A 155 -5.87 21.46 30.92
CA VAL A 155 -7.28 21.87 30.81
C VAL A 155 -7.50 22.62 29.49
N ARG A 156 -6.65 23.60 29.20
CA ARG A 156 -6.77 24.40 27.98
C ARG A 156 -6.59 23.57 26.70
N LEU A 157 -5.63 22.65 26.66
CA LEU A 157 -5.43 21.73 25.54
C LEU A 157 -6.68 20.85 25.30
N SER A 158 -7.31 20.38 26.36
CA SER A 158 -8.55 19.58 26.27
C SER A 158 -9.70 20.40 25.68
N GLU A 159 -9.91 21.63 26.16
CA GLU A 159 -10.92 22.56 25.64
C GLU A 159 -10.69 22.86 24.16
N LEU A 160 -9.44 23.19 23.78
CA LEU A 160 -9.04 23.48 22.41
C LEU A 160 -9.30 22.30 21.47
N SER A 161 -8.99 21.08 21.91
CA SER A 161 -9.23 19.85 21.13
C SER A 161 -10.74 19.64 20.88
N THR A 162 -11.57 19.85 21.91
CA THR A 162 -13.03 19.76 21.78
C THR A 162 -13.58 20.84 20.86
N GLN A 163 -13.14 22.09 21.02
CA GLN A 163 -13.49 23.20 20.14
C GLN A 163 -13.09 22.93 18.69
N PHE A 164 -11.88 22.42 18.45
CA PHE A 164 -11.37 22.08 17.13
C PHE A 164 -12.29 21.08 16.43
N SER A 165 -12.65 19.97 17.11
CA SER A 165 -13.52 18.94 16.53
C SER A 165 -14.94 19.44 16.24
N ASN A 166 -15.52 20.25 17.13
CA ASN A 166 -16.83 20.86 16.92
C ASN A 166 -16.82 21.82 15.72
N ASN A 167 -15.77 22.64 15.58
CA ASN A 167 -15.62 23.52 14.41
C ASN A 167 -15.54 22.74 13.09
N VAL A 168 -14.87 21.57 13.07
CA VAL A 168 -14.81 20.70 11.87
C VAL A 168 -16.18 20.11 11.54
N LEU A 169 -16.91 19.63 12.55
CA LEU A 169 -18.26 19.10 12.38
C LEU A 169 -19.20 20.18 11.84
N ASP A 170 -19.18 21.37 12.46
CA ASP A 170 -20.04 22.49 12.09
C ASP A 170 -19.71 23.01 10.68
N ALA A 171 -18.42 23.13 10.32
CA ALA A 171 -18.00 23.52 8.98
C ALA A 171 -18.40 22.49 7.89
N THR A 172 -18.34 21.20 8.22
CA THR A 172 -18.78 20.12 7.32
C THR A 172 -20.30 20.16 7.12
N LYS A 173 -21.05 20.38 8.19
CA LYS A 173 -22.52 20.49 8.19
C LYS A 173 -23.03 21.75 7.49
N ALA A 174 -22.32 22.87 7.59
CA ALA A 174 -22.76 24.16 7.08
C ALA A 174 -22.73 24.27 5.55
N PHE A 175 -21.91 23.48 4.87
CA PHE A 175 -21.81 23.54 3.42
C PHE A 175 -22.90 22.72 2.73
N GLU A 176 -23.64 23.37 1.84
CA GLU A 176 -24.66 22.76 1.01
C GLU A 176 -24.55 23.31 -0.42
N LEU A 177 -24.38 22.42 -1.38
CA LEU A 177 -24.44 22.76 -2.81
C LEU A 177 -25.76 22.22 -3.38
N VAL A 178 -26.76 23.10 -3.49
CA VAL A 178 -28.07 22.78 -4.08
C VAL A 178 -27.98 22.86 -5.60
N LEU A 179 -28.27 21.75 -6.27
CA LEU A 179 -28.29 21.61 -7.72
C LEU A 179 -29.74 21.40 -8.18
N THR A 180 -30.15 22.14 -9.20
CA THR A 180 -31.54 22.10 -9.73
C THR A 180 -31.61 21.79 -11.22
N ASP A 181 -30.50 21.96 -11.95
CA ASP A 181 -30.38 21.60 -13.35
C ASP A 181 -29.84 20.17 -13.47
N ALA A 182 -30.44 19.36 -14.33
CA ALA A 182 -29.98 18.00 -14.60
C ALA A 182 -28.57 17.98 -15.22
N ALA A 183 -28.17 19.05 -15.91
CA ALA A 183 -26.81 19.19 -16.45
C ALA A 183 -25.74 19.30 -15.33
N ASP A 184 -26.09 19.85 -14.17
CA ASP A 184 -25.14 20.03 -13.06
C ASP A 184 -24.80 18.71 -12.35
N VAL A 185 -25.63 17.69 -12.50
CA VAL A 185 -25.40 16.35 -11.91
C VAL A 185 -24.91 15.33 -12.94
N GLU A 186 -24.56 15.77 -14.15
CA GLU A 186 -24.07 14.89 -15.21
C GLU A 186 -22.81 14.14 -14.76
N GLY A 187 -22.83 12.82 -14.94
CA GLY A 187 -21.75 11.91 -14.54
C GLY A 187 -21.93 11.26 -13.17
N LEU A 188 -22.65 11.90 -12.22
CA LEU A 188 -22.91 11.28 -10.91
C LEU A 188 -23.61 9.92 -11.07
N PRO A 189 -23.14 8.86 -10.38
CA PRO A 189 -23.77 7.54 -10.45
C PRO A 189 -25.17 7.56 -9.83
N PRO A 190 -26.06 6.64 -10.22
CA PRO A 190 -27.44 6.56 -9.73
C PRO A 190 -27.52 6.56 -8.19
N SER A 191 -26.67 5.77 -7.52
CA SER A 191 -26.57 5.74 -6.06
C SER A 191 -26.30 7.11 -5.43
N ALA A 192 -25.29 7.84 -5.92
CA ALA A 192 -24.94 9.17 -5.42
C ALA A 192 -26.02 10.22 -5.70
N ARG A 193 -26.70 10.14 -6.87
CA ARG A 193 -27.83 11.03 -7.19
C ARG A 193 -29.02 10.78 -6.25
N ALA A 194 -29.35 9.52 -5.99
CA ALA A 194 -30.41 9.16 -5.06
C ALA A 194 -30.11 9.68 -3.65
N ALA A 195 -28.90 9.45 -3.14
CA ALA A 195 -28.47 9.97 -1.85
C ALA A 195 -28.53 11.51 -1.78
N ALA A 196 -28.12 12.21 -2.84
CA ALA A 196 -28.20 13.68 -2.90
C ALA A 196 -29.65 14.20 -2.95
N ALA A 197 -30.58 13.47 -3.57
CA ALA A 197 -32.01 13.80 -3.57
C ALA A 197 -32.66 13.54 -2.20
N GLU A 198 -32.34 12.42 -1.55
CA GLU A 198 -32.77 12.13 -0.17
C GLU A 198 -32.25 13.18 0.81
N LYS A 199 -31.01 13.65 0.62
CA LYS A 199 -30.44 14.76 1.39
C LYS A 199 -31.20 16.07 1.18
N ALA A 200 -31.68 16.34 -0.03
CA ALA A 200 -32.53 17.51 -0.29
C ALA A 200 -33.85 17.45 0.48
N LEU A 201 -34.46 16.26 0.58
CA LEU A 201 -35.68 16.02 1.37
C LEU A 201 -35.42 16.15 2.87
N SER A 202 -34.36 15.52 3.38
CA SER A 202 -34.05 15.53 4.82
C SER A 202 -33.72 16.93 5.34
N LEU A 203 -33.05 17.75 4.52
CA LEU A 203 -32.77 19.16 4.80
C LEU A 203 -33.94 20.10 4.47
N LYS A 204 -35.10 19.56 4.08
CA LYS A 204 -36.33 20.31 3.75
C LYS A 204 -36.10 21.39 2.70
N LYS A 205 -35.24 21.14 1.72
CA LYS A 205 -35.01 22.06 0.59
C LYS A 205 -36.16 22.01 -0.42
N CYS A 206 -36.93 20.92 -0.43
CA CYS A 206 -38.11 20.70 -1.26
C CYS A 206 -39.08 19.72 -0.58
N GLU A 207 -40.32 19.63 -1.08
CA GLU A 207 -41.31 18.63 -0.63
C GLU A 207 -41.16 17.29 -1.37
N LYS A 208 -40.57 17.32 -2.56
CA LYS A 208 -40.36 16.17 -3.44
C LYS A 208 -39.01 16.35 -4.14
N ALA A 209 -38.19 15.31 -4.08
CA ALA A 209 -37.01 15.12 -4.90
C ALA A 209 -36.89 13.63 -5.17
N ASP A 210 -36.35 13.31 -6.33
CA ASP A 210 -35.95 11.96 -6.69
C ASP A 210 -34.62 12.01 -7.45
N ALA A 211 -34.02 10.84 -7.68
CA ALA A 211 -32.71 10.73 -8.30
C ALA A 211 -32.66 11.33 -9.73
N GLU A 212 -33.78 11.36 -10.45
CA GLU A 212 -33.86 11.79 -11.86
C GLU A 212 -34.18 13.28 -12.02
N ASN A 213 -35.05 13.82 -11.17
CA ASN A 213 -35.63 15.16 -11.34
C ASN A 213 -35.12 16.20 -10.33
N GLY A 214 -34.42 15.77 -9.28
CA GLY A 214 -33.88 16.65 -8.25
C GLY A 214 -34.96 17.42 -7.46
N PRO A 215 -34.59 18.48 -6.74
CA PRO A 215 -33.22 19.00 -6.59
C PRO A 215 -32.30 18.03 -5.83
N TRP A 216 -30.99 18.20 -6.02
CA TRP A 216 -29.95 17.42 -5.35
C TRP A 216 -29.13 18.31 -4.41
N VAL A 217 -28.74 17.78 -3.26
CA VAL A 217 -27.84 18.49 -2.33
C VAL A 217 -26.55 17.71 -2.15
N LEU A 218 -25.42 18.31 -2.52
CA LEU A 218 -24.09 17.79 -2.23
C LEU A 218 -23.51 18.48 -0.99
N GLY A 219 -22.84 17.71 -0.13
CA GLY A 219 -22.15 18.19 1.07
C GLY A 219 -20.68 17.80 1.10
N LEU A 220 -20.05 17.96 2.27
CA LEU A 220 -18.62 17.69 2.47
C LEU A 220 -18.35 16.39 3.26
N ASP A 221 -19.39 15.67 3.68
CA ASP A 221 -19.30 14.31 4.20
C ASP A 221 -18.85 13.34 3.10
N ALA A 222 -18.02 12.35 3.45
CA ALA A 222 -17.31 11.51 2.50
C ALA A 222 -18.21 10.80 1.47
N PRO A 223 -19.37 10.19 1.86
CA PRO A 223 -20.28 9.55 0.90
C PRO A 223 -20.89 10.53 -0.12
N SER A 224 -20.88 11.83 0.15
CA SER A 224 -21.32 12.86 -0.79
C SER A 224 -20.14 13.47 -1.56
N TYR A 225 -19.05 13.80 -0.88
CA TYR A 225 -17.89 14.49 -1.46
C TYR A 225 -17.11 13.61 -2.43
N ILE A 226 -16.79 12.37 -2.05
CA ILE A 226 -15.93 11.48 -2.85
C ILE A 226 -16.56 11.18 -4.22
N PRO A 227 -17.83 10.72 -4.31
CA PRO A 227 -18.46 10.46 -5.61
C PRO A 227 -18.60 11.74 -6.45
N ALA A 228 -18.83 12.89 -5.81
CA ALA A 228 -18.89 14.16 -6.51
C ALA A 228 -17.55 14.53 -7.16
N MET A 229 -16.43 14.31 -6.46
CA MET A 229 -15.09 14.56 -7.01
C MET A 229 -14.68 13.56 -8.10
N GLN A 230 -15.13 12.30 -8.00
CA GLN A 230 -14.82 11.24 -8.96
C GLN A 230 -15.66 11.29 -10.24
N HIS A 231 -16.92 11.76 -10.15
CA HIS A 231 -17.90 11.55 -11.22
C HIS A 231 -18.56 12.80 -11.79
N LEU A 232 -18.62 13.93 -11.07
CA LEU A 232 -19.20 15.15 -11.65
C LEU A 232 -18.39 15.59 -12.87
N LYS A 233 -19.02 15.73 -14.04
CA LYS A 233 -18.31 16.19 -15.24
C LYS A 233 -17.85 17.65 -15.17
N SER A 234 -18.61 18.51 -14.49
CA SER A 234 -18.31 19.94 -14.37
C SER A 234 -17.09 20.19 -13.48
N SER A 235 -15.95 20.54 -14.09
CA SER A 235 -14.73 20.91 -13.36
C SER A 235 -14.96 22.11 -12.44
N ALA A 236 -15.81 23.08 -12.82
CA ALA A 236 -16.17 24.21 -11.97
C ALA A 236 -16.91 23.81 -10.69
N LEU A 237 -17.79 22.80 -10.75
CA LEU A 237 -18.46 22.28 -9.55
C LEU A 237 -17.49 21.49 -8.67
N ARG A 238 -16.59 20.70 -9.28
CA ARG A 238 -15.51 20.01 -8.55
C ARG A 238 -14.56 21.00 -7.86
N GLU A 239 -14.18 22.09 -8.53
CA GLU A 239 -13.36 23.17 -7.95
C GLU A 239 -14.06 23.79 -6.73
N LYS A 240 -15.36 24.11 -6.84
CA LYS A 240 -16.15 24.66 -5.73
C LYS A 240 -16.19 23.72 -4.53
N LEU A 241 -16.41 22.42 -4.78
CA LEU A 241 -16.41 21.39 -3.73
C LEU A 241 -15.03 21.21 -3.10
N TYR A 242 -13.98 21.14 -3.92
CA TYR A 242 -12.60 21.03 -3.46
C TYR A 242 -12.22 22.21 -2.58
N ALA A 243 -12.43 23.44 -3.05
CA ALA A 243 -12.11 24.66 -2.32
C ALA A 243 -12.85 24.69 -0.97
N ALA A 244 -14.13 24.34 -0.94
CA ALA A 244 -14.90 24.25 0.30
C ALA A 244 -14.34 23.18 1.25
N PHE A 245 -13.96 22.01 0.74
CA PHE A 245 -13.44 20.90 1.55
C PHE A 245 -12.10 21.22 2.21
N VAL A 246 -11.14 21.78 1.45
CA VAL A 246 -9.79 22.07 1.95
C VAL A 246 -9.72 23.35 2.79
N THR A 247 -10.79 24.14 2.85
CA THR A 247 -10.90 25.35 3.68
C THR A 247 -11.79 25.17 4.92
N ARG A 248 -12.30 23.96 5.16
CA ARG A 248 -13.17 23.68 6.32
C ARG A 248 -12.51 24.09 7.62
N ALA A 249 -13.29 24.80 8.45
CA ALA A 249 -12.86 25.37 9.72
C ALA A 249 -11.62 26.29 9.63
N GLY A 250 -11.28 26.80 8.44
CA GLY A 250 -10.06 27.54 8.18
C GLY A 250 -9.87 28.75 9.09
N GLU A 251 -10.92 29.57 9.23
CA GLU A 251 -10.89 30.77 10.08
C GLU A 251 -10.93 30.43 11.57
N GLN A 252 -11.71 29.42 11.95
CA GLN A 252 -11.96 29.07 13.34
C GLN A 252 -10.78 28.31 13.97
N ASN A 253 -10.18 27.37 13.24
CA ASN A 253 -9.16 26.46 13.77
C ASN A 253 -7.73 26.93 13.55
N ALA A 254 -7.46 27.83 12.59
CA ALA A 254 -6.12 28.39 12.39
C ALA A 254 -5.49 28.95 13.68
N PRO A 255 -6.17 29.83 14.46
CA PRO A 255 -5.59 30.33 15.71
C PRO A 255 -5.49 29.26 16.81
N LEU A 256 -6.36 28.24 16.80
CA LEU A 256 -6.30 27.15 17.79
C LEU A 256 -5.06 26.28 17.59
N ILE A 257 -4.63 26.05 16.34
CA ILE A 257 -3.43 25.27 16.01
C ILE A 257 -2.20 25.88 16.67
N ASP A 258 -1.99 27.19 16.50
CA ASP A 258 -0.84 27.90 17.09
C ASP A 258 -0.85 27.81 18.62
N GLU A 259 -2.02 27.94 19.24
CA GLU A 259 -2.17 27.81 20.69
C GLU A 259 -1.88 26.37 21.16
N ILE A 260 -2.41 25.36 20.47
CA ILE A 260 -2.17 23.94 20.78
C ILE A 260 -0.68 23.62 20.70
N LEU A 261 0.00 23.99 19.62
CA LEU A 261 1.44 23.74 19.44
C LEU A 261 2.27 24.46 20.52
N SER A 262 1.93 25.71 20.83
CA SER A 262 2.58 26.47 21.91
C SER A 262 2.42 25.81 23.27
N LEU A 263 1.21 25.35 23.60
CA LEU A 263 0.92 24.68 24.87
C LEU A 263 1.62 23.33 24.97
N LYS A 264 1.60 22.52 23.90
CA LYS A 264 2.34 21.26 23.81
C LYS A 264 3.84 21.45 24.02
N GLN A 265 4.43 22.49 23.44
CA GLN A 265 5.84 22.80 23.68
C GLN A 265 6.11 23.25 25.12
N LYS A 266 5.22 24.04 25.72
CA LYS A 266 5.33 24.41 27.14
C LYS A 266 5.25 23.18 28.05
N GLN A 267 4.37 22.23 27.74
CA GLN A 267 4.27 20.94 28.43
C GLN A 267 5.58 20.16 28.37
N ALA A 268 6.15 20.00 27.17
CA ALA A 268 7.44 19.34 26.98
C ALA A 268 8.54 19.96 27.85
N LYS A 269 8.67 21.29 27.82
CA LYS A 269 9.65 22.01 28.64
C LYS A 269 9.45 21.83 30.13
N LEU A 270 8.19 21.86 30.62
CA LEU A 270 7.88 21.63 32.04
C LEU A 270 8.32 20.22 32.47
N LEU A 271 8.15 19.23 31.60
CA LEU A 271 8.55 17.84 31.83
C LEU A 271 10.04 17.57 31.61
N GLY A 272 10.82 18.57 31.17
CA GLY A 272 12.26 18.44 30.92
C GLY A 272 12.63 17.87 29.55
N PHE A 273 11.69 17.78 28.61
CA PHE A 273 11.93 17.39 27.23
C PHE A 273 12.27 18.60 26.35
N GLU A 274 12.97 18.35 25.23
CA GLU A 274 13.30 19.38 24.25
C GLU A 274 12.08 19.76 23.41
N SER A 275 11.32 18.76 22.95
CA SER A 275 10.18 18.93 22.07
C SER A 275 8.96 18.10 22.50
N TYR A 276 7.78 18.42 21.97
CA TYR A 276 6.60 17.57 22.18
C TYR A 276 6.75 16.21 21.48
N ALA A 277 7.54 16.12 20.40
CA ALA A 277 7.85 14.83 19.79
C ALA A 277 8.47 13.86 20.80
N ASP A 278 9.41 14.32 21.63
CA ASP A 278 10.05 13.47 22.65
C ASP A 278 9.06 12.99 23.72
N VAL A 279 8.13 13.86 24.14
CA VAL A 279 7.02 13.50 25.03
C VAL A 279 6.16 12.41 24.41
N SER A 280 5.83 12.57 23.13
CA SER A 280 5.00 11.64 22.37
C SER A 280 5.66 10.27 22.19
N LEU A 281 6.96 10.26 21.87
CA LEU A 281 7.74 9.03 21.60
C LEU A 281 8.10 8.25 22.85
N ALA A 282 8.12 8.87 24.03
CA ALA A 282 8.39 8.17 25.29
C ALA A 282 7.48 6.97 25.56
N SER A 283 6.31 6.90 24.91
CA SER A 283 5.30 5.84 25.03
C SER A 283 5.01 5.08 23.73
N LYS A 284 5.88 5.22 22.71
CA LYS A 284 5.75 4.57 21.40
C LYS A 284 6.88 3.54 21.18
N MET A 285 6.76 2.71 20.16
CA MET A 285 7.80 1.76 19.74
C MET A 285 8.99 2.49 19.12
N ALA A 286 8.75 3.46 18.24
CA ALA A 286 9.80 4.23 17.60
C ALA A 286 10.62 4.96 18.67
N ALA A 287 11.92 4.71 18.70
CA ALA A 287 12.79 5.21 19.76
C ALA A 287 13.17 6.69 19.56
N SER A 288 13.01 7.22 18.34
CA SER A 288 13.37 8.60 18.02
C SER A 288 12.67 9.10 16.75
N VAL A 289 12.68 10.43 16.57
CA VAL A 289 12.26 11.08 15.31
C VAL A 289 13.10 10.60 14.12
N ALA A 290 14.37 10.28 14.33
CA ALA A 290 15.27 9.82 13.27
C ALA A 290 14.82 8.47 12.67
N GLU A 291 14.39 7.51 13.51
CA GLU A 291 13.87 6.22 13.02
C GLU A 291 12.60 6.39 12.17
N ILE A 292 11.74 7.34 12.54
CA ILE A 292 10.53 7.66 11.77
C ILE A 292 10.92 8.25 10.41
N GLU A 293 11.86 9.19 10.41
CA GLU A 293 12.37 9.82 9.19
C GLU A 293 13.05 8.80 8.28
N GLU A 294 13.82 7.84 8.81
CA GLU A 294 14.46 6.76 8.05
C GLU A 294 13.42 5.90 7.31
N LEU A 295 12.37 5.44 8.01
CA LEU A 295 11.29 4.69 7.37
C LEU A 295 10.58 5.52 6.29
N HIS A 296 10.31 6.80 6.57
CA HIS A 296 9.64 7.69 5.60
C HIS A 296 10.49 7.93 4.36
N VAL A 297 11.81 8.13 4.53
CA VAL A 297 12.74 8.29 3.41
C VAL A 297 12.80 7.02 2.57
N LEU A 298 12.84 5.84 3.20
CA LEU A 298 12.84 4.55 2.52
C LEU A 298 11.57 4.37 1.67
N LEU A 299 10.39 4.61 2.24
CA LEU A 299 9.13 4.50 1.51
C LEU A 299 8.99 5.57 0.42
N ALA A 300 9.41 6.82 0.70
CA ALA A 300 9.37 7.91 -0.26
C ALA A 300 10.29 7.70 -1.46
N ALA A 301 11.43 7.02 -1.27
CA ALA A 301 12.35 6.67 -2.36
C ALA A 301 11.68 5.78 -3.41
N LYS A 302 10.76 4.91 -2.99
CA LYS A 302 9.96 4.04 -3.88
C LYS A 302 8.71 4.75 -4.43
N ALA A 303 7.98 5.45 -3.55
CA ALA A 303 6.68 6.01 -3.86
C ALA A 303 6.72 7.28 -4.71
N THR A 304 7.70 8.17 -4.50
CA THR A 304 7.76 9.47 -5.19
C THR A 304 7.93 9.33 -6.70
N PRO A 305 8.86 8.49 -7.22
CA PRO A 305 8.94 8.24 -8.67
C PRO A 305 7.65 7.68 -9.26
N ALA A 306 6.99 6.73 -8.56
CA ALA A 306 5.71 6.17 -8.98
C ALA A 306 4.61 7.25 -9.03
N ALA A 307 4.48 8.09 -8.00
CA ALA A 307 3.50 9.17 -7.94
C ALA A 307 3.65 10.16 -9.11
N HIS A 308 4.89 10.49 -9.50
CA HIS A 308 5.15 11.35 -10.65
C HIS A 308 4.78 10.69 -11.98
N ARG A 309 5.05 9.39 -12.16
CA ARG A 309 4.64 8.62 -13.34
C ARG A 309 3.12 8.53 -13.44
N GLU A 310 2.45 8.18 -12.35
CA GLU A 310 0.99 8.09 -12.25
C GLU A 310 0.32 9.43 -12.58
N LEU A 311 0.82 10.55 -12.03
CA LEU A 311 0.29 11.88 -12.37
C LEU A 311 0.54 12.26 -13.83
N ALA A 312 1.69 11.89 -14.41
CA ALA A 312 1.98 12.13 -15.83
C ALA A 312 1.04 11.33 -16.74
N GLU A 313 0.79 10.07 -16.40
CA GLU A 313 -0.17 9.21 -17.07
C GLU A 313 -1.59 9.79 -17.02
N LEU A 314 -2.02 10.28 -15.85
CA LEU A 314 -3.31 10.95 -15.73
C LEU A 314 -3.42 12.18 -16.64
N LYS A 315 -2.35 12.99 -16.74
CA LYS A 315 -2.32 14.16 -17.62
C LYS A 315 -2.40 13.76 -19.09
N GLU A 316 -1.68 12.73 -19.50
CA GLU A 316 -1.71 12.22 -20.88
C GLU A 316 -3.09 11.67 -21.22
N TYR A 317 -3.65 10.84 -20.34
CA TYR A 317 -4.98 10.28 -20.50
C TYR A 317 -6.04 11.38 -20.60
N ALA A 318 -6.05 12.35 -19.67
CA ALA A 318 -6.98 13.48 -19.71
C ALA A 318 -6.87 14.27 -21.02
N SER A 319 -5.64 14.56 -21.47
CA SER A 319 -5.39 15.25 -22.72
C SER A 319 -5.93 14.48 -23.93
N SER A 320 -5.78 13.15 -23.94
CA SER A 320 -6.32 12.28 -24.99
C SER A 320 -7.85 12.30 -25.09
N LYS A 321 -8.54 12.62 -23.98
CA LYS A 321 -10.00 12.77 -23.91
C LYS A 321 -10.45 14.23 -24.09
N GLY A 322 -9.53 15.13 -24.48
CA GLY A 322 -9.84 16.53 -24.80
C GLY A 322 -9.79 17.49 -23.62
N HIS A 323 -9.18 17.13 -22.48
CA HIS A 323 -8.87 18.09 -21.43
C HIS A 323 -7.81 19.09 -21.90
N GLU A 324 -8.09 20.38 -21.71
CA GLU A 324 -7.16 21.45 -22.05
C GLU A 324 -6.43 21.96 -20.80
N GLY A 325 -5.10 22.08 -20.88
CA GLY A 325 -4.29 22.64 -19.80
C GLY A 325 -3.74 21.59 -18.82
N ASN A 326 -3.28 22.08 -17.66
CA ASN A 326 -2.75 21.22 -16.60
C ASN A 326 -3.89 20.71 -15.71
N LEU A 327 -3.80 19.45 -15.27
CA LEU A 327 -4.67 18.93 -14.23
C LEU A 327 -4.52 19.74 -12.94
N GLU A 328 -5.66 20.15 -12.38
CA GLU A 328 -5.72 20.75 -11.06
C GLU A 328 -6.15 19.73 -10.00
N HIS A 329 -6.00 20.07 -8.72
CA HIS A 329 -6.28 19.16 -7.60
C HIS A 329 -7.70 18.55 -7.64
N TRP A 330 -8.68 19.31 -8.14
CA TRP A 330 -10.07 18.86 -8.29
C TRP A 330 -10.33 18.05 -9.57
N ASP A 331 -9.37 17.99 -10.48
CA ASP A 331 -9.44 17.18 -11.69
C ASP A 331 -8.82 15.78 -11.48
N VAL A 332 -7.86 15.65 -10.56
CA VAL A 332 -7.15 14.39 -10.31
C VAL A 332 -8.11 13.24 -9.95
N PRO A 333 -9.04 13.37 -8.97
CA PRO A 333 -9.95 12.26 -8.64
C PRO A 333 -10.86 11.87 -9.82
N TYR A 334 -11.31 12.85 -10.61
CA TYR A 334 -12.17 12.61 -11.76
C TYR A 334 -11.44 11.83 -12.86
N TRP A 335 -10.24 12.29 -13.26
CA TRP A 335 -9.48 11.62 -14.31
C TRP A 335 -8.87 10.30 -13.86
N ALA A 336 -8.51 10.18 -12.58
CA ALA A 336 -8.13 8.89 -12.00
C ALA A 336 -9.28 7.89 -12.12
N GLU A 337 -10.50 8.30 -11.80
CA GLU A 337 -11.65 7.41 -11.92
C GLU A 337 -11.95 7.03 -13.38
N ARG A 338 -11.90 8.00 -14.31
CA ARG A 338 -12.07 7.71 -15.74
C ARG A 338 -11.01 6.71 -16.26
N LEU A 339 -9.74 6.91 -15.90
CA LEU A 339 -8.65 6.01 -16.29
C LEU A 339 -8.80 4.63 -15.65
N ARG A 340 -9.21 4.55 -14.38
CA ARG A 340 -9.47 3.29 -13.68
C ARG A 340 -10.57 2.49 -14.37
N GLU A 341 -11.69 3.13 -14.67
CA GLU A 341 -12.82 2.52 -15.39
C GLU A 341 -12.37 1.98 -16.76
N GLU A 342 -11.61 2.74 -17.54
CA GLU A 342 -11.13 2.31 -18.86
C GLU A 342 -10.07 1.20 -18.78
N ARG A 343 -9.18 1.24 -17.79
CA ARG A 343 -8.09 0.27 -17.62
C ARG A 343 -8.57 -1.08 -17.11
N PHE A 344 -9.47 -1.06 -16.13
CA PHE A 344 -9.92 -2.27 -15.44
C PHE A 344 -11.33 -2.70 -15.85
N ASP A 345 -12.04 -1.91 -16.67
CA ASP A 345 -13.34 -2.25 -17.24
C ASP A 345 -14.38 -2.64 -16.18
N TYR A 346 -14.43 -1.87 -15.08
CA TYR A 346 -15.50 -1.92 -14.09
C TYR A 346 -15.71 -0.57 -13.42
N SER A 347 -16.91 -0.38 -12.88
CA SER A 347 -17.27 0.74 -12.01
C SER A 347 -17.69 0.25 -10.62
N ASP A 348 -17.57 1.14 -9.63
CA ASP A 348 -18.06 0.84 -8.27
C ASP A 348 -19.57 0.60 -8.24
N GLU A 349 -20.32 1.22 -9.15
CA GLU A 349 -21.78 1.06 -9.25
C GLU A 349 -22.17 -0.37 -9.68
N GLU A 350 -21.36 -1.02 -10.52
CA GLU A 350 -21.57 -2.41 -10.92
C GLU A 350 -21.27 -3.39 -9.78
N LEU A 351 -20.34 -3.03 -8.89
CA LEU A 351 -19.95 -3.87 -7.75
C LEU A 351 -20.84 -3.70 -6.52
N ARG A 352 -21.41 -2.50 -6.30
CA ARG A 352 -22.26 -2.17 -5.14
C ARG A 352 -23.36 -3.22 -4.86
N PRO A 353 -24.10 -3.75 -5.85
CA PRO A 353 -25.10 -4.78 -5.61
C PRO A 353 -24.56 -6.06 -4.96
N TYR A 354 -23.26 -6.34 -5.07
CA TYR A 354 -22.61 -7.51 -4.47
C TYR A 354 -22.13 -7.29 -3.04
N PHE A 355 -22.11 -6.04 -2.57
CA PHE A 355 -21.55 -5.66 -1.26
C PHE A 355 -22.64 -5.09 -0.35
N ALA A 356 -23.76 -5.82 -0.23
CA ALA A 356 -24.79 -5.47 0.75
C ALA A 356 -24.27 -5.72 2.18
N LEU A 357 -24.42 -4.74 3.08
CA LEU A 357 -23.91 -4.82 4.46
C LEU A 357 -24.22 -6.15 5.17
N PRO A 358 -25.43 -6.74 5.09
CA PRO A 358 -25.69 -8.06 5.70
C PRO A 358 -24.77 -9.17 5.18
N ALA A 359 -24.55 -9.25 3.87
CA ALA A 359 -23.67 -10.26 3.27
C ALA A 359 -22.19 -10.00 3.62
N VAL A 360 -21.78 -8.72 3.67
CA VAL A 360 -20.46 -8.29 4.12
C VAL A 360 -20.20 -8.72 5.57
N LEU A 361 -21.17 -8.53 6.47
CA LEU A 361 -21.07 -8.99 7.85
C LEU A 361 -20.97 -10.52 7.94
N ASP A 362 -21.78 -11.25 7.15
CA ASP A 362 -21.71 -12.71 7.11
C ASP A 362 -20.31 -13.21 6.69
N GLY A 363 -19.71 -12.62 5.65
CA GLY A 363 -18.36 -12.96 5.21
C GLY A 363 -17.27 -12.56 6.22
N LEU A 364 -17.42 -11.41 6.86
CA LEU A 364 -16.53 -10.98 7.95
C LEU A 364 -16.56 -11.97 9.12
N PHE A 365 -17.75 -12.42 9.52
CA PHE A 365 -17.91 -13.38 10.62
C PHE A 365 -17.37 -14.76 10.26
N GLN A 366 -17.56 -15.19 9.00
CA GLN A 366 -16.94 -16.43 8.48
C GLN A 366 -15.41 -16.35 8.48
N LEU A 367 -14.83 -15.19 8.14
CA LEU A 367 -13.38 -14.98 8.23
C LEU A 367 -12.88 -15.06 9.66
N ILE A 368 -13.57 -14.40 10.60
CA ILE A 368 -13.26 -14.45 12.03
C ILE A 368 -13.29 -15.89 12.55
N GLU A 369 -14.29 -16.68 12.17
CA GLU A 369 -14.35 -18.09 12.53
C GLU A 369 -13.21 -18.91 11.90
N ARG A 370 -12.93 -18.68 10.60
CA ARG A 370 -11.86 -19.36 9.86
C ARG A 370 -10.50 -19.12 10.50
N LEU A 371 -10.17 -17.89 10.83
CA LEU A 371 -8.85 -17.51 11.35
C LEU A 371 -8.71 -17.71 12.85
N PHE A 372 -9.73 -17.37 13.63
CA PHE A 372 -9.61 -17.21 15.07
C PHE A 372 -10.46 -18.21 15.87
N GLY A 373 -11.29 -19.02 15.20
CA GLY A 373 -12.08 -20.08 15.84
C GLY A 373 -13.15 -19.56 16.80
N VAL A 374 -13.58 -18.31 16.65
CA VAL A 374 -14.70 -17.72 17.41
C VAL A 374 -15.86 -17.41 16.47
N THR A 375 -17.08 -17.50 16.97
CA THR A 375 -18.31 -17.20 16.21
C THR A 375 -18.89 -15.86 16.63
N VAL A 376 -19.56 -15.17 15.71
CA VAL A 376 -20.23 -13.89 15.98
C VAL A 376 -21.72 -14.06 15.72
N GLU A 377 -22.55 -13.66 16.68
CA GLU A 377 -24.00 -13.78 16.60
C GLU A 377 -24.69 -12.43 16.86
N ALA A 378 -25.73 -12.12 16.09
CA ALA A 378 -26.57 -10.97 16.36
C ALA A 378 -27.29 -11.12 17.71
N ALA A 379 -27.23 -10.05 18.51
CA ALA A 379 -27.77 -9.97 19.86
C ALA A 379 -28.60 -8.68 20.06
N ASP A 380 -29.16 -8.15 18.97
CA ASP A 380 -30.00 -6.97 18.96
C ASP A 380 -31.11 -7.08 20.03
N GLY A 381 -31.31 -6.01 20.81
CA GLY A 381 -32.26 -5.97 21.92
C GLY A 381 -31.73 -6.49 23.27
N LYS A 382 -30.55 -7.12 23.33
CA LYS A 382 -29.89 -7.45 24.62
C LYS A 382 -29.22 -6.23 25.27
N ALA A 383 -28.86 -5.22 24.49
CA ALA A 383 -28.25 -3.98 24.93
C ALA A 383 -29.10 -2.76 24.50
N GLU A 384 -29.02 -1.66 25.27
CA GLU A 384 -29.60 -0.38 24.84
C GLU A 384 -28.70 0.27 23.78
N VAL A 385 -29.30 1.01 22.85
CA VAL A 385 -28.60 1.69 21.75
C VAL A 385 -29.00 3.16 21.68
N TRP A 386 -28.13 4.00 21.11
CA TRP A 386 -28.34 5.45 21.00
C TRP A 386 -29.12 5.87 19.74
N ASN A 387 -29.17 4.99 18.74
CA ASN A 387 -29.82 5.17 17.44
C ASN A 387 -30.35 3.81 16.95
N ASP A 388 -31.43 3.81 16.16
CA ASP A 388 -32.11 2.59 15.70
C ASP A 388 -31.33 1.79 14.65
N ASP A 389 -30.37 2.42 13.96
CA ASP A 389 -29.48 1.77 12.99
C ASP A 389 -28.31 1.01 13.65
N VAL A 390 -28.14 1.15 14.97
CA VAL A 390 -27.06 0.51 15.72
C VAL A 390 -27.39 -0.97 15.91
N ARG A 391 -26.44 -1.83 15.50
CA ARG A 391 -26.52 -3.28 15.68
C ARG A 391 -25.69 -3.72 16.88
N PHE A 392 -26.10 -4.80 17.56
CA PHE A 392 -25.36 -5.37 18.68
C PHE A 392 -25.08 -6.86 18.46
N PHE A 393 -23.86 -7.30 18.77
CA PHE A 393 -23.38 -8.65 18.54
C PHE A 393 -22.66 -9.23 19.75
N GLU A 394 -22.73 -10.55 19.92
CA GLU A 394 -21.93 -11.31 20.88
C GLU A 394 -20.90 -12.16 20.12
N VAL A 395 -19.69 -12.26 20.68
CA VAL A 395 -18.61 -13.13 20.18
C VAL A 395 -18.50 -14.32 21.12
N LYS A 396 -18.49 -15.54 20.57
CA LYS A 396 -18.46 -16.79 21.33
C LYS A 396 -17.27 -17.67 20.98
N ASP A 397 -16.68 -18.26 22.02
CA ASP A 397 -15.72 -19.37 21.92
C ASP A 397 -16.44 -20.64 22.41
N GLY A 398 -16.85 -21.50 21.46
CA GLY A 398 -17.84 -22.54 21.72
C GLY A 398 -19.18 -21.94 22.18
N ASP A 399 -19.72 -22.42 23.31
CA ASP A 399 -20.97 -21.92 23.88
C ASP A 399 -20.79 -20.68 24.79
N LYS A 400 -19.55 -20.26 25.05
CA LYS A 400 -19.25 -19.17 26.00
C LYS A 400 -19.16 -17.85 25.26
N VAL A 401 -19.96 -16.86 25.69
CA VAL A 401 -19.77 -15.45 25.29
C VAL A 401 -18.46 -14.95 25.88
N VAL A 402 -17.53 -14.56 25.01
CA VAL A 402 -16.20 -14.05 25.38
C VAL A 402 -16.08 -12.55 25.16
N ALA A 403 -16.90 -11.94 24.30
CA ALA A 403 -16.95 -10.50 24.08
C ALA A 403 -18.28 -10.07 23.45
N SER A 404 -18.48 -8.77 23.28
CA SER A 404 -19.56 -8.19 22.48
C SER A 404 -19.14 -6.91 21.77
N PHE A 405 -19.92 -6.43 20.81
CA PHE A 405 -19.69 -5.12 20.21
C PHE A 405 -20.96 -4.47 19.66
N TYR A 406 -20.93 -3.14 19.60
CA TYR A 406 -21.89 -2.32 18.86
C TYR A 406 -21.33 -1.99 17.49
N LEU A 407 -22.19 -1.91 16.47
CA LEU A 407 -21.87 -1.39 15.15
C LEU A 407 -22.80 -0.23 14.79
N ASP A 408 -22.26 0.98 14.59
CA ASP A 408 -22.96 2.15 14.02
C ASP A 408 -22.39 2.44 12.62
N PRO A 409 -22.98 1.86 11.55
CA PRO A 409 -22.32 1.75 10.24
C PRO A 409 -22.45 2.98 9.35
N TYR A 410 -23.49 3.81 9.55
CA TYR A 410 -23.92 4.77 8.53
C TYR A 410 -23.46 6.21 8.80
N SER A 411 -23.31 6.96 7.71
CA SER A 411 -23.09 8.40 7.77
C SER A 411 -24.33 9.15 8.27
N ARG A 412 -24.12 10.08 9.19
CA ARG A 412 -25.18 10.94 9.77
C ARG A 412 -24.61 12.31 10.14
N PRO A 413 -24.24 13.16 9.17
CA PRO A 413 -23.47 14.39 9.42
C PRO A 413 -24.23 15.45 10.25
N ALA A 414 -25.52 15.25 10.50
CA ALA A 414 -26.31 16.13 11.36
C ALA A 414 -25.85 16.11 12.83
N ASP A 415 -25.38 14.95 13.32
CA ASP A 415 -25.03 14.68 14.71
C ASP A 415 -23.89 13.67 14.93
N LYS A 416 -23.29 13.09 13.88
CA LYS A 416 -22.17 12.14 13.97
C LYS A 416 -20.90 12.70 13.33
N ARG A 417 -19.75 12.54 14.00
CA ARG A 417 -18.44 12.95 13.44
C ARG A 417 -18.06 12.07 12.24
N GLY A 418 -17.30 12.64 11.30
CA GLY A 418 -16.80 11.92 10.13
C GLY A 418 -15.67 10.92 10.45
N GLY A 419 -15.28 10.13 9.46
CA GLY A 419 -14.24 9.08 9.57
C GLY A 419 -14.81 7.72 9.98
N ALA A 420 -13.95 6.83 10.44
CA ALA A 420 -14.31 5.58 11.09
C ALA A 420 -13.39 5.41 12.31
N TRP A 421 -13.89 4.71 13.33
CA TRP A 421 -13.11 4.41 14.53
C TRP A 421 -13.71 3.26 15.34
N MET A 422 -12.83 2.61 16.08
CA MET A 422 -13.14 1.72 17.19
C MET A 422 -12.94 2.47 18.51
N ASP A 423 -13.77 2.18 19.50
CA ASP A 423 -13.59 2.69 20.87
C ASP A 423 -14.00 1.64 21.91
N VAL A 424 -13.51 1.79 23.13
CA VAL A 424 -13.78 0.87 24.24
C VAL A 424 -15.11 1.24 24.90
N CYS A 425 -16.06 0.31 24.90
CA CYS A 425 -17.28 0.44 25.71
C CYS A 425 -17.03 -0.03 27.15
N VAL A 426 -16.55 -1.27 27.28
CA VAL A 426 -16.19 -1.90 28.54
C VAL A 426 -14.92 -2.71 28.33
N GLY A 427 -13.89 -2.49 29.15
CA GLY A 427 -12.66 -3.28 29.14
C GLY A 427 -12.78 -4.57 29.96
N LYS A 428 -12.00 -5.58 29.57
CA LYS A 428 -11.80 -6.78 30.39
C LYS A 428 -10.99 -6.40 31.63
N SER A 429 -11.41 -6.89 32.79
CA SER A 429 -10.75 -6.59 34.06
C SER A 429 -11.14 -7.59 35.13
N LYS A 430 -10.13 -8.23 35.73
CA LYS A 430 -10.30 -9.08 36.90
C LYS A 430 -10.68 -8.27 38.14
N ALA A 431 -10.09 -7.09 38.35
CA ALA A 431 -10.34 -6.26 39.52
C ALA A 431 -11.80 -5.79 39.56
N LEU A 432 -12.38 -5.49 38.40
CA LEU A 432 -13.77 -5.05 38.23
C LEU A 432 -14.75 -6.20 37.97
N LYS A 433 -14.27 -7.45 37.89
CA LYS A 433 -15.06 -8.65 37.55
C LYS A 433 -15.79 -8.51 36.21
N ARG A 434 -15.09 -8.00 35.20
CA ARG A 434 -15.55 -7.79 33.83
C ARG A 434 -14.84 -8.78 32.91
N ASP A 435 -15.49 -9.90 32.64
CA ASP A 435 -14.90 -10.97 31.79
C ASP A 435 -15.29 -10.86 30.31
N VAL A 436 -16.29 -10.01 29.98
CA VAL A 436 -16.81 -9.83 28.63
C VAL A 436 -16.50 -8.39 28.16
N PRO A 437 -15.32 -8.14 27.54
CA PRO A 437 -15.03 -6.86 26.93
C PRO A 437 -16.06 -6.51 25.85
N THR A 438 -16.37 -5.23 25.73
CA THR A 438 -17.29 -4.70 24.72
C THR A 438 -16.67 -3.54 23.95
N ALA A 439 -16.78 -3.57 22.62
CA ALA A 439 -16.29 -2.53 21.71
C ALA A 439 -17.42 -1.70 21.09
N TYR A 440 -17.13 -0.46 20.72
CA TYR A 440 -17.88 0.30 19.72
C TYR A 440 -17.13 0.22 18.40
N LEU A 441 -17.82 -0.17 17.31
CA LEU A 441 -17.33 -0.06 15.94
C LEU A 441 -18.18 0.98 15.23
N THR A 442 -17.55 2.04 14.72
CA THR A 442 -18.26 3.16 14.10
C THR A 442 -17.69 3.45 12.72
N CYS A 443 -18.54 3.39 11.70
CA CYS A 443 -18.19 3.76 10.32
C CYS A 443 -19.07 4.93 9.84
N ASN A 444 -18.75 5.52 8.69
CA ASN A 444 -19.60 6.51 8.02
C ASN A 444 -19.91 6.07 6.58
N GLY A 445 -20.33 4.81 6.42
CA GLY A 445 -20.69 4.23 5.13
C GLY A 445 -22.02 4.77 4.59
N SER A 446 -22.28 4.45 3.33
CA SER A 446 -23.48 4.81 2.59
C SER A 446 -24.73 4.28 3.29
N PRO A 447 -25.69 5.14 3.70
CA PRO A 447 -26.94 4.67 4.32
C PRO A 447 -27.80 3.89 3.31
N PRO A 448 -28.77 3.10 3.78
CA PRO A 448 -29.82 2.50 2.94
C PRO A 448 -30.57 3.57 2.12
N VAL A 449 -30.94 3.24 0.88
CA VAL A 449 -31.74 4.10 -0.01
C VAL A 449 -33.09 3.42 -0.26
N GLY A 450 -34.18 4.07 0.12
CA GLY A 450 -35.52 3.45 0.10
C GLY A 450 -35.59 2.13 0.88
N ASP A 451 -36.12 1.08 0.24
CA ASP A 451 -36.28 -0.26 0.85
C ASP A 451 -35.06 -1.20 0.63
N LYS A 452 -33.98 -0.71 0.01
CA LYS A 452 -32.77 -1.51 -0.28
C LYS A 452 -31.85 -1.55 0.95
N PRO A 453 -31.07 -2.62 1.16
CA PRO A 453 -30.00 -2.60 2.16
C PRO A 453 -28.95 -1.54 1.81
N SER A 454 -28.09 -1.19 2.77
CA SER A 454 -26.88 -0.41 2.47
C SER A 454 -25.99 -1.21 1.52
N LEU A 455 -25.79 -0.65 0.32
CA LEU A 455 -24.94 -1.21 -0.74
C LEU A 455 -23.60 -0.46 -0.74
N MET A 456 -22.55 -1.18 -0.38
CA MET A 456 -21.25 -0.60 -0.04
C MET A 456 -20.33 -0.49 -1.27
N THR A 457 -19.41 0.47 -1.26
CA THR A 457 -18.20 0.38 -2.10
C THR A 457 -17.21 -0.61 -1.51
N PHE A 458 -16.22 -1.03 -2.30
CA PHE A 458 -15.13 -1.87 -1.79
C PHE A 458 -14.34 -1.18 -0.66
N ASP A 459 -14.14 0.13 -0.75
CA ASP A 459 -13.47 0.93 0.31
C ASP A 459 -14.28 0.99 1.62
N GLU A 460 -15.62 1.02 1.54
CA GLU A 460 -16.48 0.95 2.72
C GLU A 460 -16.39 -0.43 3.38
N VAL A 461 -16.27 -1.51 2.58
CA VAL A 461 -16.02 -2.86 3.09
C VAL A 461 -14.64 -2.93 3.77
N ASN A 462 -13.61 -2.34 3.15
CA ASN A 462 -12.26 -2.23 3.73
C ASN A 462 -12.27 -1.52 5.07
N THR A 463 -12.98 -0.39 5.16
CA THR A 463 -13.13 0.37 6.39
C THR A 463 -13.79 -0.46 7.51
N LEU A 464 -14.83 -1.23 7.20
CA LEU A 464 -15.47 -2.10 8.20
C LEU A 464 -14.52 -3.20 8.72
N TYR A 465 -13.71 -3.79 7.83
CA TYR A 465 -12.72 -4.80 8.20
C TYR A 465 -11.59 -4.21 9.04
N HIS A 466 -11.14 -2.98 8.70
CA HIS A 466 -10.19 -2.21 9.48
C HIS A 466 -10.68 -2.02 10.93
N GLU A 467 -11.88 -1.48 11.12
CA GLU A 467 -12.43 -1.26 12.47
C GLU A 467 -12.63 -2.57 13.23
N MET A 468 -13.04 -3.64 12.54
CA MET A 468 -13.16 -4.96 13.15
C MET A 468 -11.80 -5.47 13.65
N GLY A 469 -10.68 -5.18 12.98
CA GLY A 469 -9.36 -5.57 13.46
C GLY A 469 -9.01 -4.95 14.82
N HIS A 470 -9.28 -3.66 15.02
CA HIS A 470 -9.17 -3.04 16.36
C HIS A 470 -10.13 -3.69 17.36
N GLY A 471 -11.38 -3.94 16.94
CA GLY A 471 -12.40 -4.62 17.73
C GLY A 471 -11.92 -5.98 18.22
N LEU A 472 -11.32 -6.78 17.34
CA LEU A 472 -10.81 -8.12 17.63
C LEU A 472 -9.67 -8.08 18.66
N GLN A 473 -8.76 -7.11 18.58
CA GLN A 473 -7.68 -6.97 19.57
C GLN A 473 -8.23 -6.66 20.96
N HIS A 474 -9.25 -5.80 21.05
CA HIS A 474 -9.95 -5.53 22.31
C HIS A 474 -10.71 -6.75 22.83
N MET A 475 -11.47 -7.39 21.95
CA MET A 475 -12.42 -8.45 22.29
C MET A 475 -11.75 -9.79 22.64
N LEU A 476 -10.64 -10.15 21.98
CA LEU A 476 -9.99 -11.46 22.12
C LEU A 476 -8.80 -11.46 23.07
N THR A 477 -8.59 -10.37 23.81
CA THR A 477 -7.51 -10.26 24.79
C THR A 477 -7.59 -11.32 25.88
N LYS A 478 -6.44 -11.93 26.20
CA LYS A 478 -6.28 -12.87 27.31
C LYS A 478 -5.77 -12.21 28.59
N VAL A 479 -5.21 -11.01 28.48
CA VAL A 479 -4.81 -10.19 29.63
C VAL A 479 -6.01 -9.95 30.55
N GLU A 480 -5.79 -10.12 31.84
CA GLU A 480 -6.82 -9.97 32.88
C GLU A 480 -6.73 -8.64 33.61
N ASP A 481 -5.59 -7.96 33.55
CA ASP A 481 -5.37 -6.66 34.17
C ASP A 481 -5.85 -5.53 33.26
N GLY A 482 -6.74 -4.67 33.79
CA GLY A 482 -7.44 -3.67 32.98
C GLY A 482 -6.52 -2.64 32.31
N ASP A 483 -5.37 -2.35 32.92
CA ASP A 483 -4.39 -1.38 32.41
C ASP A 483 -3.62 -1.89 31.18
N ALA A 484 -3.67 -3.19 30.90
CA ALA A 484 -3.02 -3.85 29.77
C ALA A 484 -3.98 -4.68 28.89
N ALA A 485 -5.25 -4.78 29.26
CA ALA A 485 -6.23 -5.58 28.52
C ALA A 485 -6.68 -4.90 27.22
N GLY A 486 -6.88 -5.71 26.19
CA GLY A 486 -7.34 -5.26 24.88
C GLY A 486 -6.28 -4.42 24.19
N ILE A 487 -6.62 -3.16 23.91
CA ILE A 487 -5.70 -2.19 23.31
C ILE A 487 -4.98 -1.32 24.36
N ASN A 488 -5.34 -1.44 25.65
CA ASN A 488 -4.74 -0.64 26.71
C ASN A 488 -3.26 -1.02 26.88
N GLY A 489 -2.39 -0.02 27.03
CA GLY A 489 -0.95 -0.23 27.23
C GLY A 489 -0.18 -0.71 26.00
N VAL A 490 -0.82 -0.83 24.84
CA VAL A 490 -0.16 -1.04 23.54
C VAL A 490 0.40 0.29 23.05
N GLU A 491 1.66 0.30 22.63
CA GLU A 491 2.32 1.46 22.03
C GLU A 491 1.57 1.92 20.77
N TRP A 492 1.36 3.23 20.63
CA TRP A 492 0.42 3.81 19.66
C TRP A 492 0.77 3.55 18.18
N ASP A 493 2.03 3.30 17.87
CA ASP A 493 2.54 2.92 16.54
C ASP A 493 2.43 1.42 16.23
N ALA A 494 1.86 0.63 17.13
CA ALA A 494 1.48 -0.76 16.89
C ALA A 494 -0.03 -1.02 16.82
N VAL A 495 -0.87 -0.09 17.31
CA VAL A 495 -2.32 -0.32 17.46
C VAL A 495 -3.04 -0.53 16.13
N GLU A 496 -2.46 -0.05 15.04
CA GLU A 496 -2.97 -0.17 13.66
C GLU A 496 -2.58 -1.50 12.99
N LEU A 497 -1.76 -2.34 13.64
CA LEU A 497 -1.37 -3.66 13.12
C LEU A 497 -2.59 -4.55 12.84
N PRO A 498 -3.47 -4.85 13.83
CA PRO A 498 -4.58 -5.76 13.61
C PRO A 498 -5.67 -5.18 12.69
N SER A 499 -5.87 -3.85 12.69
CA SER A 499 -6.83 -3.20 11.79
C SER A 499 -6.41 -3.36 10.33
N GLN A 500 -5.20 -2.93 9.97
CA GLN A 500 -4.68 -3.06 8.61
C GLN A 500 -4.40 -4.50 8.18
N PHE A 501 -4.16 -5.41 9.15
CA PHE A 501 -4.04 -6.84 8.84
C PHE A 501 -5.35 -7.40 8.27
N MET A 502 -6.51 -7.01 8.82
CA MET A 502 -7.82 -7.49 8.37
C MET A 502 -8.15 -7.03 6.95
N GLU A 503 -7.68 -5.86 6.52
CA GLU A 503 -7.87 -5.31 5.17
C GLU A 503 -7.32 -6.23 4.07
N ASN A 504 -6.18 -6.88 4.32
CA ASN A 504 -5.51 -7.73 3.32
C ASN A 504 -6.34 -8.95 2.90
N TRP A 505 -7.30 -9.37 3.73
CA TRP A 505 -8.17 -10.52 3.45
C TRP A 505 -9.26 -10.22 2.43
N LEU A 506 -9.50 -8.96 2.06
CA LEU A 506 -10.55 -8.64 1.08
C LEU A 506 -10.28 -9.15 -0.33
N LEU A 507 -9.02 -9.43 -0.66
CA LEU A 507 -8.63 -10.05 -1.94
C LEU A 507 -8.26 -11.53 -1.80
N ASP A 508 -8.40 -12.11 -0.60
CA ASP A 508 -8.39 -13.56 -0.44
C ASP A 508 -9.67 -14.14 -1.06
N ARG A 509 -9.55 -15.04 -2.03
CA ARG A 509 -10.69 -15.58 -2.78
C ARG A 509 -11.78 -16.17 -1.88
N PRO A 510 -11.50 -17.11 -0.97
CA PRO A 510 -12.51 -17.63 -0.04
C PRO A 510 -13.26 -16.53 0.71
N THR A 511 -12.55 -15.48 1.14
CA THR A 511 -13.14 -14.36 1.87
C THR A 511 -14.03 -13.50 0.97
N LEU A 512 -13.53 -13.04 -0.19
CA LEU A 512 -14.29 -12.19 -1.12
C LEU A 512 -15.60 -12.86 -1.54
N TYR A 513 -15.53 -14.11 -2.03
CA TYR A 513 -16.72 -14.84 -2.48
C TYR A 513 -17.63 -15.27 -1.33
N GLY A 514 -17.14 -15.22 -0.08
CA GLY A 514 -17.95 -15.41 1.12
C GLY A 514 -19.06 -14.36 1.25
N PHE A 515 -18.73 -13.10 0.96
CA PHE A 515 -19.67 -11.97 1.05
C PHE A 515 -20.16 -11.40 -0.29
N ALA A 516 -19.38 -11.50 -1.36
CA ALA A 516 -19.67 -10.82 -2.63
C ALA A 516 -20.80 -11.53 -3.40
N LYS A 517 -22.04 -11.20 -3.05
CA LYS A 517 -23.28 -11.83 -3.58
C LYS A 517 -24.30 -10.76 -3.91
N HIS A 518 -24.88 -10.84 -5.11
CA HIS A 518 -25.87 -9.88 -5.57
C HIS A 518 -27.08 -9.87 -4.62
N TYR A 519 -27.44 -8.70 -4.08
CA TYR A 519 -28.44 -8.59 -3.02
C TYR A 519 -29.84 -9.08 -3.41
N GLU A 520 -30.20 -9.04 -4.70
CA GLU A 520 -31.52 -9.51 -5.19
C GLU A 520 -31.52 -10.97 -5.62
N THR A 521 -30.44 -11.46 -6.22
CA THR A 521 -30.41 -12.78 -6.90
C THR A 521 -29.66 -13.83 -6.07
N GLY A 522 -28.79 -13.40 -5.16
CA GLY A 522 -27.88 -14.27 -4.41
C GLY A 522 -26.73 -14.84 -5.24
N GLU A 523 -26.61 -14.46 -6.51
CA GLU A 523 -25.53 -14.92 -7.38
C GLU A 523 -24.16 -14.38 -6.91
N PRO A 524 -23.10 -15.19 -6.93
CA PRO A 524 -21.77 -14.75 -6.55
C PRO A 524 -21.22 -13.72 -7.55
N LEU A 525 -20.28 -12.91 -7.10
CA LEU A 525 -19.51 -12.02 -7.96
C LEU A 525 -18.86 -12.81 -9.12
N PRO A 526 -19.05 -12.42 -10.39
CA PRO A 526 -18.39 -13.09 -11.51
C PRO A 526 -16.86 -13.05 -11.40
N ASP A 527 -16.17 -14.13 -11.80
CA ASP A 527 -14.71 -14.27 -11.69
C ASP A 527 -13.93 -13.14 -12.38
N GLU A 528 -14.48 -12.59 -13.45
CA GLU A 528 -13.88 -11.47 -14.15
C GLU A 528 -13.69 -10.23 -13.24
N PHE A 529 -14.65 -9.94 -12.36
CA PHE A 529 -14.53 -8.82 -11.43
C PHE A 529 -13.46 -9.06 -10.36
N TYR A 530 -13.19 -10.31 -9.99
CA TYR A 530 -12.09 -10.62 -9.06
C TYR A 530 -10.74 -10.24 -9.69
N ASP A 531 -10.49 -10.64 -10.94
CA ASP A 531 -9.23 -10.33 -11.62
C ASP A 531 -9.08 -8.82 -11.84
N LYS A 532 -10.18 -8.13 -12.14
CA LYS A 532 -10.25 -6.66 -12.25
C LYS A 532 -9.95 -5.95 -10.91
N LEU A 533 -10.58 -6.37 -9.81
CA LEU A 533 -10.32 -5.86 -8.46
C LEU A 533 -8.86 -6.06 -8.07
N LYS A 534 -8.33 -7.28 -8.26
CA LYS A 534 -6.94 -7.62 -7.99
C LYS A 534 -5.97 -6.76 -8.80
N GLY A 535 -6.23 -6.59 -10.10
CA GLY A 535 -5.42 -5.74 -10.99
C GLY A 535 -5.43 -4.27 -10.58
N SER A 536 -6.54 -3.78 -10.01
CA SER A 536 -6.68 -2.40 -9.56
C SER A 536 -6.06 -2.09 -8.19
N LYS A 537 -5.65 -3.10 -7.40
CA LYS A 537 -5.12 -2.91 -6.03
C LYS A 537 -3.96 -1.91 -5.96
N THR A 538 -3.06 -1.95 -6.94
CA THR A 538 -1.85 -1.11 -6.99
C THR A 538 -2.05 0.16 -7.82
N TYR A 539 -3.26 0.45 -8.26
CA TYR A 539 -3.56 1.64 -9.05
C TYR A 539 -3.38 2.91 -8.21
N ASN A 540 -2.57 3.86 -8.71
CA ASN A 540 -2.23 5.11 -8.02
C ASN A 540 -1.63 4.93 -6.61
N ALA A 541 -0.98 3.79 -6.35
CA ALA A 541 -0.39 3.50 -5.05
C ALA A 541 0.75 4.47 -4.70
N GLY A 542 1.49 4.99 -5.68
CA GLY A 542 2.51 6.03 -5.47
C GLY A 542 1.89 7.34 -4.94
N LEU A 543 0.84 7.84 -5.59
CA LEU A 543 0.08 9.02 -5.17
C LEU A 543 -0.53 8.83 -3.77
N ALA A 544 -1.11 7.67 -3.48
CA ALA A 544 -1.69 7.37 -2.18
C ALA A 544 -0.61 7.29 -1.07
N MET A 545 0.50 6.59 -1.33
CA MET A 545 1.61 6.43 -0.38
C MET A 545 2.26 7.78 -0.06
N THR A 546 2.62 8.58 -1.07
CA THR A 546 3.24 9.90 -0.87
C THR A 546 2.34 10.85 -0.08
N ARG A 547 1.02 10.77 -0.25
CA ARG A 547 0.05 11.52 0.56
C ARG A 547 0.11 11.15 2.04
N GLN A 548 0.12 9.87 2.38
CA GLN A 548 0.24 9.43 3.78
C GLN A 548 1.58 9.83 4.40
N LEU A 549 2.67 9.71 3.66
CA LEU A 549 4.00 10.14 4.11
C LEU A 549 4.07 11.66 4.34
N ALA A 550 3.42 12.45 3.48
CA ALA A 550 3.35 13.90 3.64
C ALA A 550 2.62 14.30 4.94
N PHE A 551 1.53 13.61 5.29
CA PHE A 551 0.80 13.85 6.53
C PHE A 551 1.60 13.46 7.77
N GLY A 552 2.25 12.28 7.76
CA GLY A 552 3.11 11.83 8.85
C GLY A 552 4.25 12.80 9.11
N MET A 553 4.92 13.25 8.04
CA MET A 553 6.04 14.18 8.16
C MET A 553 5.63 15.60 8.49
N LEU A 554 4.44 16.05 8.08
CA LEU A 554 3.91 17.36 8.50
C LEU A 554 3.67 17.37 10.01
N ASP A 555 3.05 16.32 10.54
CA ASP A 555 2.82 16.16 11.98
C ASP A 555 4.13 16.12 12.78
N VAL A 556 5.11 15.32 12.35
CA VAL A 556 6.44 15.24 12.96
C VAL A 556 7.12 16.61 12.95
N GLU A 557 7.10 17.33 11.82
CA GLU A 557 7.74 18.64 11.68
C GLU A 557 7.13 19.70 12.61
N LEU A 558 5.81 19.67 12.80
CA LEU A 558 5.10 20.60 13.68
C LEU A 558 5.42 20.38 15.17
N HIS A 559 5.81 19.16 15.56
CA HIS A 559 6.00 18.79 16.96
C HIS A 559 7.46 18.55 17.37
N LYS A 560 8.38 18.30 16.43
CA LYS A 560 9.82 18.12 16.71
C LYS A 560 10.56 19.44 16.91
N ASN A 561 10.08 20.52 16.30
CA ASN A 561 10.75 21.82 16.36
C ASN A 561 10.27 22.59 17.60
N PRO A 562 11.14 22.86 18.59
CA PRO A 562 10.74 23.56 19.81
C PRO A 562 10.33 25.02 19.58
N HIS A 563 10.78 25.60 18.46
CA HIS A 563 10.44 26.94 18.01
C HIS A 563 10.22 26.90 16.50
N LEU A 564 8.97 26.82 16.06
CA LEU A 564 8.64 27.00 14.65
C LEU A 564 9.05 28.41 14.22
N THR A 565 9.95 28.48 13.24
CA THR A 565 10.49 29.74 12.69
C THR A 565 9.67 30.29 11.53
N GLU A 566 8.71 29.50 11.04
CA GLU A 566 7.79 29.84 9.95
C GLU A 566 6.33 29.55 10.38
N PRO A 567 5.33 30.26 9.81
CA PRO A 567 3.91 29.96 10.01
C PRO A 567 3.53 28.51 9.68
N VAL A 568 2.56 27.94 10.38
CA VAL A 568 2.17 26.52 10.22
C VAL A 568 1.74 26.13 8.80
N PHE A 569 1.11 27.05 8.05
CA PHE A 569 0.73 26.80 6.66
C PHE A 569 1.92 26.91 5.69
N ASP A 570 2.98 27.62 6.06
CA ASP A 570 4.24 27.62 5.30
C ASP A 570 4.98 26.29 5.52
N VAL A 571 4.96 25.74 6.76
CA VAL A 571 5.41 24.36 7.03
C VAL A 571 4.61 23.37 6.17
N GLN A 572 3.28 23.47 6.15
CA GLN A 572 2.42 22.62 5.30
C GLN A 572 2.86 22.70 3.84
N LYS A 573 3.01 23.91 3.29
CA LYS A 573 3.40 24.12 1.89
C LYS A 573 4.77 23.51 1.58
N ARG A 574 5.74 23.68 2.48
CA ARG A 574 7.10 23.12 2.34
C ARG A 574 7.09 21.59 2.38
N ILE A 575 6.43 20.98 3.36
CA ILE A 575 6.38 19.52 3.49
C ILE A 575 5.60 18.90 2.33
N PHE A 576 4.43 19.45 1.99
CA PHE A 576 3.65 18.94 0.86
C PHE A 576 4.39 19.12 -0.46
N GLY A 577 5.10 20.23 -0.67
CA GLY A 577 5.95 20.42 -1.85
C GLY A 577 7.13 19.46 -1.96
N LYS A 578 7.55 18.83 -0.84
CA LYS A 578 8.62 17.81 -0.83
C LYS A 578 8.11 16.42 -1.21
N TYR A 579 6.92 16.04 -0.72
CA TYR A 579 6.42 14.67 -0.84
C TYR A 579 5.36 14.49 -1.93
N LEU A 580 4.51 15.48 -2.17
CA LEU A 580 3.38 15.36 -3.10
C LEU A 580 3.80 15.69 -4.53
N ALA A 581 3.25 14.97 -5.50
CA ALA A 581 3.45 15.25 -6.93
C ALA A 581 2.83 16.58 -7.39
N MET A 582 1.91 17.15 -6.60
CA MET A 582 1.28 18.46 -6.83
C MET A 582 1.40 19.35 -5.60
N ALA A 583 1.93 20.56 -5.79
CA ALA A 583 2.03 21.55 -4.73
C ALA A 583 0.63 22.03 -4.28
N PRO A 584 0.40 22.24 -2.97
CA PRO A 584 -0.90 22.70 -2.48
C PRO A 584 -1.21 24.13 -2.97
N ARG A 585 -2.51 24.46 -3.00
CA ARG A 585 -2.98 25.81 -3.31
C ARG A 585 -2.74 26.76 -2.13
N ASP A 586 -2.57 28.05 -2.39
CA ASP A 586 -2.30 29.04 -1.33
C ASP A 586 -3.47 29.18 -0.33
N TYR A 587 -4.70 28.87 -0.75
CA TYR A 587 -5.88 28.87 0.12
C TYR A 587 -6.08 27.56 0.89
N ASP A 588 -5.23 26.55 0.70
CA ASP A 588 -5.34 25.27 1.39
C ASP A 588 -5.20 25.45 2.91
N ARG A 589 -6.18 24.96 3.68
CA ARG A 589 -6.20 24.96 5.15
C ARG A 589 -6.40 23.57 5.71
N PHE A 590 -5.86 22.53 5.05
CA PHE A 590 -5.95 21.14 5.47
C PHE A 590 -5.69 20.93 6.98
N LEU A 591 -4.68 21.58 7.55
CA LEU A 591 -4.38 21.50 8.99
C LEU A 591 -5.59 21.84 9.87
N CYS A 592 -6.48 22.75 9.46
CA CYS A 592 -7.68 23.14 10.20
C CYS A 592 -8.75 22.03 10.28
N ALA A 593 -8.62 20.96 9.50
CA ALA A 593 -9.48 19.79 9.56
C ALA A 593 -8.71 18.51 9.92
N PHE A 594 -7.42 18.62 10.28
CA PHE A 594 -6.58 17.46 10.59
C PHE A 594 -6.79 16.96 12.03
N SER A 595 -8.00 16.47 12.29
CA SER A 595 -8.48 16.09 13.62
C SER A 595 -7.62 15.03 14.31
N HIS A 596 -6.92 14.18 13.55
CA HIS A 596 -6.01 13.15 14.11
C HIS A 596 -4.98 13.74 15.08
N ILE A 597 -4.40 14.91 14.77
CA ILE A 597 -3.27 15.49 15.51
C ILE A 597 -3.66 16.68 16.41
N PHE A 598 -4.86 17.23 16.24
CA PHE A 598 -5.35 18.39 17.01
C PHE A 598 -6.57 18.07 17.88
N ALA A 599 -7.28 16.98 17.62
CA ALA A 599 -8.45 16.53 18.38
C ALA A 599 -8.53 15.00 18.54
N GLY A 600 -7.39 14.32 18.37
CA GLY A 600 -7.25 12.87 18.43
C GLY A 600 -5.90 12.44 19.02
N GLY A 601 -5.64 11.13 19.06
CA GLY A 601 -4.47 10.55 19.72
C GLY A 601 -3.14 10.63 18.95
N TYR A 602 -3.11 11.17 17.73
CA TYR A 602 -1.99 11.02 16.80
C TYR A 602 -1.06 12.24 16.76
N SER A 603 -1.01 13.05 17.82
CA SER A 603 -0.09 14.20 17.89
C SER A 603 1.37 13.74 17.93
N CYS A 604 2.18 14.08 16.92
CA CYS A 604 3.47 13.43 16.66
C CYS A 604 3.34 11.91 16.66
N GLY A 605 2.34 11.41 15.94
CA GLY A 605 1.90 10.04 15.92
C GLY A 605 1.17 9.65 14.63
N TYR A 606 0.94 10.56 13.68
CA TYR A 606 0.27 10.17 12.44
C TYR A 606 1.10 9.18 11.61
N TYR A 607 2.43 9.18 11.79
CA TYR A 607 3.33 8.19 11.22
C TYR A 607 2.98 6.74 11.63
N SER A 608 2.27 6.55 12.76
CA SER A 608 1.83 5.26 13.28
C SER A 608 1.08 4.42 12.25
N TYR A 609 0.32 5.05 11.34
CA TYR A 609 -0.34 4.33 10.24
C TYR A 609 0.67 3.58 9.37
N LYS A 610 1.72 4.24 8.87
CA LYS A 610 2.71 3.60 7.99
C LYS A 610 3.71 2.72 8.76
N TRP A 611 3.97 3.06 10.03
CA TRP A 611 4.78 2.21 10.91
C TRP A 611 4.09 0.85 11.14
N ALA A 612 2.81 0.88 11.50
CA ALA A 612 2.03 -0.34 11.69
C ALA A 612 1.71 -1.06 10.38
N GLU A 613 1.64 -0.35 9.25
CA GLU A 613 1.39 -0.99 7.94
C GLU A 613 2.57 -1.86 7.50
N VAL A 614 3.79 -1.50 7.91
CA VAL A 614 4.95 -2.40 7.78
C VAL A 614 4.71 -3.67 8.59
N LEU A 615 4.23 -3.56 9.83
CA LEU A 615 3.91 -4.72 10.67
C LEU A 615 2.78 -5.55 10.02
N SER A 616 1.69 -4.92 9.59
CA SER A 616 0.50 -5.63 9.11
C SER A 616 0.73 -6.32 7.76
N ALA A 617 1.41 -5.64 6.83
CA ALA A 617 1.79 -6.24 5.54
C ALA A 617 2.76 -7.41 5.73
N ASP A 618 3.74 -7.28 6.62
CA ASP A 618 4.70 -8.36 6.90
C ASP A 618 4.06 -9.51 7.71
N ALA A 619 3.09 -9.20 8.57
CA ALA A 619 2.29 -10.21 9.24
C ALA A 619 1.45 -11.01 8.24
N PHE A 620 0.79 -10.33 7.29
CA PHE A 620 0.09 -10.98 6.19
C PHE A 620 1.05 -11.74 5.25
N GLY A 621 2.27 -11.23 5.05
CA GLY A 621 3.34 -11.90 4.32
C GLY A 621 3.67 -13.29 4.85
N ALA A 622 3.50 -13.56 6.15
CA ALA A 622 3.64 -14.91 6.70
C ALA A 622 2.57 -15.89 6.16
N PHE A 623 1.36 -15.41 5.89
CA PHE A 623 0.29 -16.21 5.28
C PHE A 623 0.57 -16.46 3.80
N GLU A 624 1.09 -15.45 3.09
CA GLU A 624 1.53 -15.62 1.70
C GLU A 624 2.68 -16.64 1.58
N GLU A 625 3.68 -16.57 2.46
CA GLU A 625 4.81 -17.52 2.51
C GLU A 625 4.37 -18.96 2.77
N ALA A 626 3.29 -19.14 3.56
CA ALA A 626 2.74 -20.46 3.86
C ALA A 626 1.81 -21.01 2.75
N GLY A 627 1.40 -20.16 1.80
CA GLY A 627 0.41 -20.44 0.76
C GLY A 627 -1.02 -20.19 1.27
N LEU A 628 -1.71 -19.21 0.68
CA LEU A 628 -3.09 -18.85 1.05
C LEU A 628 -4.11 -19.97 0.75
N GLU A 629 -3.78 -20.86 -0.17
CA GLU A 629 -4.56 -22.05 -0.51
C GLU A 629 -4.38 -23.20 0.50
N ASN A 630 -3.36 -23.12 1.36
CA ASN A 630 -3.10 -24.13 2.39
C ASN A 630 -3.92 -23.83 3.65
N GLU A 631 -5.19 -24.24 3.65
CA GLU A 631 -6.12 -23.99 4.76
C GLU A 631 -5.61 -24.44 6.14
N ALA A 632 -4.84 -25.53 6.21
CA ALA A 632 -4.27 -25.98 7.47
C ALA A 632 -3.25 -24.96 8.01
N ALA A 633 -2.36 -24.46 7.14
CA ALA A 633 -1.38 -23.45 7.51
C ALA A 633 -2.04 -22.09 7.79
N VAL A 634 -3.04 -21.69 7.01
CA VAL A 634 -3.83 -20.46 7.26
C VAL A 634 -4.48 -20.51 8.64
N ARG A 635 -5.10 -21.63 9.02
CA ARG A 635 -5.72 -21.80 10.35
C ARG A 635 -4.69 -21.81 11.47
N GLU A 636 -3.54 -22.47 11.27
CA GLU A 636 -2.46 -22.47 12.26
C GLU A 636 -1.90 -21.06 12.49
N LEU A 637 -1.65 -20.31 11.41
CA LEU A 637 -1.19 -18.93 11.47
C LEU A 637 -2.26 -17.99 12.05
N GLY A 638 -3.53 -18.19 11.70
CA GLY A 638 -4.65 -17.43 12.27
C GLY A 638 -4.76 -17.63 13.78
N GLN A 639 -4.67 -18.89 14.25
CA GLN A 639 -4.64 -19.20 15.68
C GLN A 639 -3.41 -18.60 16.36
N ARG A 640 -2.24 -18.63 15.70
CA ARG A 640 -1.02 -17.98 16.22
C ARG A 640 -1.20 -16.47 16.32
N PHE A 641 -1.78 -15.81 15.32
CA PHE A 641 -2.07 -14.37 15.34
C PHE A 641 -3.06 -14.02 16.47
N ARG A 642 -4.10 -14.84 16.65
CA ARG A 642 -5.02 -14.74 17.80
C ARG A 642 -4.29 -14.83 19.13
N ASP A 643 -3.44 -15.83 19.28
CA ASP A 643 -2.75 -16.13 20.55
C ASP A 643 -1.57 -15.19 20.85
N THR A 644 -1.17 -14.35 19.91
CA THR A 644 -0.16 -13.29 20.08
C THR A 644 -0.78 -11.90 19.95
N VAL A 645 -0.94 -11.39 18.72
CA VAL A 645 -1.31 -10.01 18.40
C VAL A 645 -2.63 -9.60 19.04
N LEU A 646 -3.62 -10.49 19.05
CA LEU A 646 -4.95 -10.20 19.62
C LEU A 646 -5.04 -10.52 21.13
N ALA A 647 -4.24 -11.47 21.62
CA ALA A 647 -4.35 -11.95 23.01
C ALA A 647 -3.50 -11.16 24.01
N CYS A 648 -2.30 -10.70 23.63
CA CYS A 648 -1.30 -10.19 24.57
C CYS A 648 -1.55 -8.76 25.07
N GLY A 649 -2.43 -8.01 24.42
CA GLY A 649 -2.72 -6.61 24.72
C GLY A 649 -1.46 -5.78 24.99
N GLY A 650 -1.53 -4.86 25.95
CA GLY A 650 -0.38 -4.10 26.45
C GLY A 650 0.47 -4.86 27.48
N GLY A 651 0.23 -6.15 27.70
CA GLY A 651 0.97 -6.96 28.68
C GLY A 651 2.35 -7.41 28.19
N THR A 652 2.59 -7.34 26.88
CA THR A 652 3.87 -7.71 26.23
C THR A 652 4.25 -6.62 25.22
N PRO A 653 5.54 -6.27 25.07
CA PRO A 653 5.98 -5.31 24.06
C PRO A 653 5.56 -5.72 22.64
N PRO A 654 4.97 -4.82 21.82
CA PRO A 654 4.51 -5.16 20.48
C PRO A 654 5.61 -5.70 19.57
N ALA A 655 6.87 -5.24 19.74
CA ALA A 655 8.02 -5.81 19.03
C ALA A 655 8.20 -7.31 19.36
N GLU A 656 8.08 -7.69 20.63
CA GLU A 656 8.19 -9.09 21.08
C GLU A 656 6.97 -9.90 20.64
N VAL A 657 5.76 -9.32 20.71
CA VAL A 657 4.53 -9.94 20.19
C VAL A 657 4.67 -10.23 18.70
N PHE A 658 5.16 -9.26 17.92
CA PHE A 658 5.38 -9.39 16.50
C PHE A 658 6.46 -10.44 16.19
N GLU A 659 7.62 -10.38 16.85
CA GLU A 659 8.68 -11.37 16.66
C GLU A 659 8.22 -12.79 17.02
N THR A 660 7.39 -12.95 18.06
CA THR A 660 6.80 -14.24 18.45
C THR A 660 5.85 -14.77 17.37
N PHE A 661 5.04 -13.89 16.75
CA PHE A 661 4.17 -14.26 15.65
C PHE A 661 4.94 -14.57 14.36
N ARG A 662 5.89 -13.70 14.00
CA ARG A 662 6.54 -13.66 12.69
C ARG A 662 7.77 -14.56 12.62
N GLY A 663 8.43 -14.81 13.75
CA GLY A 663 9.71 -15.51 13.86
C GLY A 663 10.93 -14.64 13.58
N ARG A 664 10.73 -13.35 13.25
CA ARG A 664 11.79 -12.35 12.97
C ARG A 664 11.26 -10.93 13.18
N LYS A 665 12.17 -9.95 13.15
CA LYS A 665 11.86 -8.51 13.15
C LYS A 665 11.04 -8.11 11.91
N PRO A 666 10.25 -7.03 11.98
CA PRO A 666 9.45 -6.53 10.87
C PRO A 666 10.30 -5.99 9.73
N SER A 667 9.75 -6.07 8.52
CA SER A 667 10.45 -5.76 7.26
C SER A 667 9.51 -5.02 6.28
N PRO A 668 9.91 -3.88 5.69
CA PRO A 668 9.02 -3.06 4.84
C PRO A 668 8.73 -3.66 3.46
N GLU A 669 9.39 -4.73 3.06
CA GLU A 669 9.36 -5.33 1.72
C GLU A 669 7.97 -5.85 1.36
N ALA A 670 7.25 -6.41 2.33
CA ALA A 670 5.88 -6.87 2.10
C ALA A 670 4.96 -5.68 1.75
N LEU A 671 5.04 -4.58 2.50
CA LEU A 671 4.29 -3.35 2.23
C LEU A 671 4.63 -2.79 0.84
N ILE A 672 5.92 -2.70 0.53
CA ILE A 672 6.41 -2.21 -0.77
C ILE A 672 5.87 -3.08 -1.91
N ARG A 673 5.90 -4.42 -1.78
CA ARG A 673 5.35 -5.37 -2.76
C ARG A 673 3.83 -5.28 -2.88
N HIS A 674 3.11 -5.24 -1.77
CA HIS A 674 1.64 -5.11 -1.74
C HIS A 674 1.16 -3.80 -2.35
N SER A 675 1.99 -2.76 -2.29
CA SER A 675 1.74 -1.46 -2.92
C SER A 675 2.17 -1.39 -4.40
N GLY A 676 2.78 -2.45 -4.95
CA GLY A 676 3.33 -2.41 -6.31
C GLY A 676 4.51 -1.43 -6.48
N LEU A 677 5.22 -1.13 -5.40
CA LEU A 677 6.33 -0.17 -5.34
C LEU A 677 7.71 -0.83 -5.21
N ALA A 678 7.79 -2.16 -5.32
CA ALA A 678 9.08 -2.86 -5.28
C ALA A 678 9.90 -2.50 -6.51
N ASP A 679 11.17 -2.12 -6.28
CA ASP A 679 12.13 -2.03 -7.37
C ASP A 679 12.37 -3.44 -7.91
N GLU A 680 12.33 -3.56 -9.23
CA GLU A 680 12.90 -4.66 -10.00
C GLU A 680 12.57 -6.07 -9.49
N SER A 681 11.46 -6.66 -9.95
CA SER A 681 11.14 -8.05 -9.64
C SER A 681 10.80 -8.84 -10.89
N TRP A 682 11.35 -10.06 -10.96
CA TRP A 682 10.90 -11.04 -11.94
C TRP A 682 9.53 -11.58 -11.51
N GLN A 683 8.55 -11.45 -12.38
CA GLN A 683 7.21 -11.99 -12.21
C GLN A 683 6.99 -13.11 -13.21
N ALA A 684 6.38 -14.21 -12.78
CA ALA A 684 5.98 -15.26 -13.70
C ALA A 684 4.93 -14.70 -14.68
N ALA A 685 5.21 -14.82 -15.98
CA ALA A 685 4.41 -14.26 -17.08
C ALA A 685 3.82 -15.36 -17.98
N GLY A 686 3.61 -16.55 -17.42
CA GLY A 686 2.95 -17.67 -18.08
C GLY A 686 3.92 -18.72 -18.63
N LYS A 687 3.49 -19.37 -19.72
CA LYS A 687 4.25 -20.43 -20.40
C LYS A 687 4.49 -20.09 -21.86
N GLY A 688 5.63 -20.54 -22.38
CA GLY A 688 6.07 -20.32 -23.75
C GLY A 688 6.57 -21.59 -24.43
N PRO A 689 7.05 -21.47 -25.67
CA PRO A 689 7.62 -22.59 -26.40
C PRO A 689 8.90 -23.11 -25.72
N LYS A 690 9.01 -24.44 -25.60
CA LYS A 690 10.19 -25.12 -25.07
C LYS A 690 11.32 -25.17 -26.08
N VAL A 691 12.00 -24.03 -26.23
CA VAL A 691 13.11 -23.90 -27.17
C VAL A 691 14.32 -23.21 -26.56
N SER A 692 15.50 -23.50 -27.10
CA SER A 692 16.75 -22.82 -26.75
C SER A 692 17.48 -22.29 -27.98
N GLY A 693 18.12 -21.13 -27.83
CA GLY A 693 18.80 -20.45 -28.94
C GLY A 693 17.85 -19.99 -30.04
N ALA A 694 16.60 -19.66 -29.69
CA ALA A 694 15.66 -19.05 -30.61
C ALA A 694 16.06 -17.59 -30.91
N ALA A 695 15.57 -17.06 -32.02
CA ALA A 695 15.74 -15.67 -32.39
C ALA A 695 14.44 -14.91 -32.04
N SER A 696 14.54 -13.80 -31.32
CA SER A 696 13.39 -12.99 -30.93
C SER A 696 13.59 -11.50 -31.21
N ALA A 697 12.48 -10.78 -31.30
CA ALA A 697 12.47 -9.32 -31.28
C ALA A 697 11.07 -8.78 -30.94
N SER A 698 11.04 -7.64 -30.25
CA SER A 698 9.82 -6.86 -29.99
C SER A 698 9.39 -6.06 -31.21
N LEU A 699 8.08 -6.08 -31.48
CA LEU A 699 7.40 -5.22 -32.46
C LEU A 699 7.00 -3.89 -31.82
N LYS A 700 6.70 -2.88 -32.65
CA LYS A 700 6.25 -1.56 -32.17
C LYS A 700 4.89 -1.57 -31.48
N ASP A 701 4.05 -2.54 -31.82
CA ASP A 701 2.72 -2.72 -31.24
C ASP A 701 2.73 -3.49 -29.91
N GLY A 702 3.92 -3.86 -29.40
CA GLY A 702 4.09 -4.55 -28.13
C GLY A 702 4.07 -6.07 -28.20
N ARG A 703 3.84 -6.66 -29.39
CA ARG A 703 4.00 -8.12 -29.57
C ARG A 703 5.49 -8.49 -29.59
N VAL A 704 5.81 -9.70 -29.15
CA VAL A 704 7.15 -10.28 -29.31
C VAL A 704 7.07 -11.47 -30.25
N LEU A 705 7.92 -11.51 -31.27
CA LEU A 705 8.04 -12.66 -32.16
C LEU A 705 9.23 -13.53 -31.76
N LEU A 706 9.05 -14.84 -31.79
CA LEU A 706 10.09 -15.82 -31.49
C LEU A 706 10.12 -16.89 -32.57
N TRP A 707 11.30 -17.11 -33.17
CA TRP A 707 11.49 -18.04 -34.28
C TRP A 707 12.64 -19.02 -34.03
N GLY A 708 12.41 -20.28 -34.40
CA GLY A 708 13.45 -21.31 -34.45
C GLY A 708 13.96 -21.79 -33.08
N GLY A 709 15.22 -22.21 -33.03
CA GLY A 709 15.87 -22.77 -31.84
C GLY A 709 15.94 -24.30 -31.86
N LEU A 710 16.32 -24.89 -30.71
CA LEU A 710 16.29 -26.34 -30.47
C LEU A 710 15.15 -26.74 -29.55
N ASP A 711 14.43 -27.79 -29.92
CA ASP A 711 13.45 -28.46 -29.06
C ASP A 711 14.12 -29.30 -27.94
N GLU A 712 13.31 -29.90 -27.05
CA GLU A 712 13.77 -30.79 -25.98
C GLU A 712 14.59 -31.99 -26.50
N ALA A 713 14.32 -32.45 -27.72
CA ALA A 713 15.05 -33.53 -28.37
C ALA A 713 16.34 -33.08 -29.08
N ARG A 714 16.67 -31.77 -28.98
CA ARG A 714 17.81 -31.10 -29.63
C ARG A 714 17.76 -31.11 -31.15
N ASN A 715 16.56 -31.12 -31.73
CA ASN A 715 16.37 -30.89 -33.15
C ASN A 715 16.16 -29.39 -33.40
N ALA A 716 16.76 -28.87 -34.48
CA ALA A 716 16.43 -27.54 -34.95
C ALA A 716 14.98 -27.48 -35.44
N VAL A 717 14.28 -26.40 -35.09
CA VAL A 717 12.90 -26.13 -35.52
C VAL A 717 12.85 -24.84 -36.35
N ASP A 718 11.75 -24.65 -37.08
CA ASP A 718 11.47 -23.50 -37.94
C ASP A 718 10.13 -22.80 -37.59
N SER A 719 9.52 -23.17 -36.46
CA SER A 719 8.26 -22.61 -35.98
C SER A 719 8.41 -21.15 -35.56
N LEU A 720 7.35 -20.35 -35.81
CA LEU A 720 7.21 -18.98 -35.37
C LEU A 720 6.14 -18.91 -34.28
N TYR A 721 6.39 -18.14 -33.23
CA TYR A 721 5.44 -17.84 -32.16
C TYR A 721 5.32 -16.33 -31.97
N ALA A 722 4.16 -15.87 -31.53
CA ALA A 722 3.90 -14.49 -31.11
C ALA A 722 3.45 -14.46 -29.65
N PHE A 723 4.01 -13.56 -28.87
CA PHE A 723 3.55 -13.20 -27.54
C PHE A 723 2.61 -11.99 -27.65
N GLU A 724 1.36 -12.17 -27.24
CA GLU A 724 0.32 -11.15 -27.23
C GLU A 724 -0.63 -11.42 -26.07
N ASN A 725 -1.05 -10.39 -25.33
CA ASN A 725 -1.99 -10.51 -24.20
C ASN A 725 -1.58 -11.54 -23.12
N GLY A 726 -0.27 -11.73 -22.89
CA GLY A 726 0.23 -12.63 -21.85
C GLY A 726 0.40 -14.09 -22.30
N GLU A 727 0.16 -14.42 -23.57
CA GLU A 727 0.24 -15.79 -24.08
C GLU A 727 1.11 -15.90 -25.33
N TRP A 728 1.88 -16.99 -25.42
CA TRP A 728 2.57 -17.39 -26.64
C TRP A 728 1.67 -18.25 -27.53
N THR A 729 1.49 -17.84 -28.78
CA THR A 729 0.69 -18.57 -29.77
C THR A 729 1.52 -18.91 -31.01
N PRO A 730 1.37 -20.12 -31.61
CA PRO A 730 2.00 -20.44 -32.88
C PRO A 730 1.45 -19.57 -34.01
N VAL A 731 2.33 -19.10 -34.89
CA VAL A 731 1.98 -18.24 -36.04
C VAL A 731 2.25 -18.97 -37.34
N GLU A 732 1.19 -19.17 -38.12
CA GLU A 732 1.31 -19.68 -39.48
C GLU A 732 1.83 -18.61 -40.42
N THR A 733 2.80 -18.99 -41.25
CA THR A 733 3.44 -18.08 -42.21
C THR A 733 3.47 -18.67 -43.61
N THR A 734 3.53 -17.80 -44.61
CA THR A 734 3.64 -18.15 -46.03
C THR A 734 4.96 -17.62 -46.63
N GLY A 735 5.21 -17.86 -47.92
CA GLY A 735 6.40 -17.36 -48.60
C GLY A 735 7.66 -18.22 -48.44
N PHE A 736 8.84 -17.60 -48.57
CA PHE A 736 10.14 -18.27 -48.52
C PHE A 736 10.58 -18.49 -47.07
N LYS A 737 10.04 -19.53 -46.41
CA LYS A 737 10.34 -19.85 -45.01
C LYS A 737 11.85 -20.04 -44.79
N PRO A 738 12.42 -19.50 -43.70
CA PRO A 738 13.81 -19.75 -43.35
C PRO A 738 14.02 -21.24 -43.01
N GLN A 739 15.23 -21.75 -43.25
CA GLN A 739 15.58 -23.11 -42.86
C GLN A 739 15.70 -23.24 -41.34
N LYS A 740 15.32 -24.40 -40.79
CA LYS A 740 15.47 -24.69 -39.35
C LYS A 740 16.90 -24.40 -38.86
N ALA A 741 17.01 -23.66 -37.76
CA ALA A 741 18.29 -23.28 -37.18
C ALA A 741 18.13 -22.86 -35.72
N MET A 742 19.23 -22.94 -34.96
CA MET A 742 19.39 -22.25 -33.68
C MET A 742 20.46 -21.16 -33.78
N TYR A 743 20.49 -20.25 -32.81
CA TYR A 743 21.42 -19.10 -32.76
C TYR A 743 21.40 -18.27 -34.05
N ALA A 744 20.25 -18.22 -34.71
CA ALA A 744 20.00 -17.17 -35.68
C ALA A 744 19.82 -15.85 -34.91
N ALA A 745 20.19 -14.75 -35.54
CA ALA A 745 19.98 -13.45 -34.95
C ALA A 745 18.72 -12.81 -35.51
N ALA A 746 17.96 -12.12 -34.67
CA ALA A 746 16.72 -11.45 -35.06
C ALA A 746 16.73 -9.96 -34.70
N ALA A 747 16.01 -9.18 -35.51
CA ALA A 747 15.80 -7.75 -35.31
C ALA A 747 14.53 -7.29 -36.02
N THR A 748 13.88 -6.25 -35.51
CA THR A 748 12.77 -5.56 -36.19
C THR A 748 13.24 -4.32 -36.95
N GLN A 749 12.63 -4.02 -38.09
CA GLN A 749 12.95 -2.84 -38.89
C GLN A 749 11.69 -2.22 -39.52
N SER A 750 11.57 -0.89 -39.48
CA SER A 750 10.52 -0.18 -40.22
C SER A 750 11.00 0.28 -41.60
N LEU A 751 10.16 0.12 -42.62
CA LEU A 751 10.49 0.49 -44.01
C LEU A 751 10.25 1.98 -44.29
N VAL A 752 11.32 2.70 -44.67
CA VAL A 752 11.29 4.15 -44.97
C VAL A 752 10.37 4.46 -46.15
N GLY A 753 9.48 5.45 -45.99
CA GLY A 753 8.60 5.93 -47.06
C GLY A 753 7.30 5.12 -47.26
N THR A 754 7.03 4.14 -46.38
CA THR A 754 5.77 3.39 -46.37
C THR A 754 5.04 3.60 -45.05
N SER A 755 3.72 3.78 -45.10
CA SER A 755 2.89 3.96 -43.90
C SER A 755 2.83 2.67 -43.09
N GLY A 756 3.72 2.52 -42.11
CA GLY A 756 3.60 1.52 -41.05
C GLY A 756 3.95 0.07 -41.39
N LYS A 757 4.80 -0.18 -42.41
CA LYS A 757 5.33 -1.54 -42.62
C LYS A 757 6.53 -1.81 -41.72
N GLU A 758 6.45 -2.90 -40.96
CA GLU A 758 7.50 -3.41 -40.10
C GLU A 758 7.89 -4.84 -40.55
N GLU A 759 9.18 -5.14 -40.51
CA GLU A 759 9.73 -6.44 -40.86
C GLU A 759 10.37 -7.08 -39.63
N PHE A 760 10.13 -8.38 -39.43
CA PHE A 760 10.90 -9.23 -38.52
C PHE A 760 11.96 -9.97 -39.32
N VAL A 761 13.22 -9.65 -39.09
CA VAL A 761 14.35 -10.11 -39.91
C VAL A 761 15.17 -11.13 -39.14
N VAL A 762 15.42 -12.29 -39.75
CA VAL A 762 16.23 -13.38 -39.23
C VAL A 762 17.45 -13.57 -40.10
N CYS A 763 18.64 -13.63 -39.47
CA CYS A 763 19.92 -13.70 -40.14
C CYS A 763 20.75 -14.90 -39.65
N GLY A 764 21.21 -15.72 -40.59
CA GLY A 764 22.17 -16.80 -40.35
C GLY A 764 21.59 -17.96 -39.53
N GLY A 765 22.43 -18.55 -38.67
CA GLY A 765 22.06 -19.64 -37.79
C GLY A 765 22.83 -20.95 -38.05
N TRP A 766 22.68 -21.89 -37.12
CA TRP A 766 23.32 -23.20 -37.14
C TRP A 766 22.27 -24.32 -37.10
N ASP A 767 22.30 -25.20 -38.09
CA ASP A 767 21.60 -26.48 -38.03
C ASP A 767 22.60 -27.54 -37.53
N PRO A 768 22.38 -28.17 -36.37
CA PRO A 768 23.26 -29.23 -35.87
C PRO A 768 23.28 -30.48 -36.76
N GLY A 769 22.30 -30.65 -37.66
CA GLY A 769 22.16 -31.81 -38.52
C GLY A 769 21.95 -33.11 -37.75
N GLU A 770 22.23 -34.25 -38.39
CA GLU A 770 22.27 -35.53 -37.68
C GLU A 770 23.44 -35.57 -36.68
N LYS A 771 23.23 -36.27 -35.56
CA LYS A 771 24.21 -36.39 -34.48
C LYS A 771 25.57 -36.87 -35.02
N GLY A 772 26.60 -36.05 -34.88
CA GLY A 772 27.97 -36.34 -35.33
C GLY A 772 28.35 -35.79 -36.71
N SER A 773 27.41 -35.16 -37.44
CA SER A 773 27.66 -34.55 -38.76
C SER A 773 28.49 -33.25 -38.72
N GLY A 774 28.64 -32.64 -37.53
CA GLY A 774 29.27 -31.33 -37.36
C GLY A 774 28.33 -30.14 -37.64
N GLY A 775 27.15 -30.40 -38.24
CA GLY A 775 26.15 -29.40 -38.60
C GLY A 775 26.55 -28.49 -39.77
N SER A 776 25.64 -27.59 -40.16
CA SER A 776 25.82 -26.60 -41.23
C SER A 776 25.47 -25.19 -40.77
N PHE A 777 26.18 -24.21 -41.31
CA PHE A 777 25.97 -22.79 -41.05
C PHE A 777 25.29 -22.12 -42.22
N SER A 778 24.44 -21.13 -41.93
CA SER A 778 23.70 -20.35 -42.91
C SER A 778 24.22 -18.91 -42.99
N ASP A 779 24.29 -18.36 -44.19
CA ASP A 779 24.39 -16.92 -44.48
C ASP A 779 23.07 -16.32 -44.95
N ALA A 780 21.99 -17.10 -44.94
CA ALA A 780 20.70 -16.65 -45.43
C ALA A 780 20.11 -15.57 -44.53
N VAL A 781 19.45 -14.60 -45.17
CA VAL A 781 18.67 -13.55 -44.52
C VAL A 781 17.24 -13.67 -45.00
N HIS A 782 16.30 -13.66 -44.06
CA HIS A 782 14.87 -13.70 -44.35
C HIS A 782 14.17 -12.58 -43.59
N ALA A 783 13.23 -11.91 -44.26
CA ALA A 783 12.41 -10.85 -43.68
C ALA A 783 10.94 -11.28 -43.72
N LEU A 784 10.26 -11.21 -42.59
CA LEU A 784 8.83 -11.45 -42.45
C LEU A 784 8.10 -10.11 -42.47
N ASP A 785 7.20 -9.91 -43.44
CA ASP A 785 6.23 -8.80 -43.38
C ASP A 785 5.24 -9.11 -42.25
N VAL A 786 5.35 -8.41 -41.13
CA VAL A 786 4.60 -8.74 -39.89
C VAL A 786 3.09 -8.56 -40.04
N ASN A 787 2.66 -7.73 -41.01
CA ASN A 787 1.25 -7.48 -41.27
C ASN A 787 0.64 -8.57 -42.16
N LYS A 788 1.46 -9.21 -43.01
CA LYS A 788 1.01 -10.26 -43.94
C LYS A 788 1.39 -11.68 -43.51
N LEU A 789 2.31 -11.81 -42.57
CA LEU A 789 2.91 -13.08 -42.16
C LEU A 789 3.52 -13.84 -43.35
N GLU A 790 4.15 -13.11 -44.25
CA GLU A 790 4.78 -13.63 -45.48
C GLU A 790 6.29 -13.43 -45.45
N TRP A 791 7.05 -14.52 -45.51
CA TRP A 791 8.50 -14.51 -45.55
C TRP A 791 9.03 -14.19 -46.94
N GLN A 792 10.03 -13.34 -46.98
CA GLN A 792 10.80 -12.99 -48.16
C GLN A 792 12.27 -13.33 -47.93
N LYS A 793 12.95 -13.68 -49.03
CA LYS A 793 14.38 -13.98 -49.01
C LYS A 793 15.15 -12.76 -49.47
N ASP A 794 16.12 -12.35 -48.66
CA ASP A 794 17.01 -11.22 -48.93
C ASP A 794 18.37 -11.70 -49.46
N ASP A 795 19.23 -10.73 -49.80
CA ASP A 795 20.62 -10.98 -50.13
C ASP A 795 21.34 -11.69 -48.97
N PRO A 796 22.11 -12.77 -49.24
CA PRO A 796 22.86 -13.46 -48.20
C PRO A 796 23.92 -12.53 -47.59
N LEU A 797 24.35 -12.84 -46.36
CA LEU A 797 25.38 -12.07 -45.68
C LEU A 797 26.67 -12.07 -46.52
N PRO A 798 27.25 -10.88 -46.82
CA PRO A 798 28.41 -10.77 -47.71
C PRO A 798 29.71 -11.36 -47.13
N CYS A 799 29.71 -11.71 -45.84
CA CYS A 799 30.80 -12.40 -45.14
C CYS A 799 30.71 -13.94 -45.25
N GLY A 800 29.73 -14.48 -45.97
CA GLY A 800 29.48 -15.92 -46.09
C GLY A 800 28.90 -16.53 -44.80
N PRO A 801 28.80 -17.88 -44.73
CA PRO A 801 28.16 -18.57 -43.62
C PRO A 801 28.76 -18.17 -42.28
N VAL A 802 27.96 -17.49 -41.47
CA VAL A 802 28.36 -17.10 -40.13
C VAL A 802 28.25 -18.32 -39.24
N SER A 803 29.30 -18.60 -38.46
CA SER A 803 29.38 -19.79 -37.59
C SER A 803 28.28 -19.79 -36.49
N ARG A 804 28.38 -20.62 -35.44
CA ARG A 804 27.42 -20.75 -34.29
C ARG A 804 27.14 -19.43 -33.51
N HIS A 805 27.47 -18.28 -34.07
CA HIS A 805 28.18 -17.19 -33.42
C HIS A 805 27.99 -15.84 -34.17
N ALA A 806 26.86 -15.61 -34.86
CA ALA A 806 26.48 -14.26 -35.24
C ALA A 806 25.47 -13.74 -34.22
N ALA A 807 25.72 -12.53 -33.72
CA ALA A 807 24.74 -11.78 -32.99
C ALA A 807 24.38 -10.56 -33.84
N ALA A 808 23.10 -10.39 -34.12
CA ALA A 808 22.55 -9.23 -34.79
C ALA A 808 21.66 -8.51 -33.79
N THR A 809 21.66 -7.20 -33.90
CA THR A 809 20.68 -6.36 -33.23
C THR A 809 20.34 -5.21 -34.17
N VAL A 810 19.24 -4.51 -33.89
CA VAL A 810 19.06 -3.16 -34.43
C VAL A 810 20.20 -2.30 -33.89
N GLY A 811 21.03 -1.72 -34.76
CA GLY A 811 21.89 -0.63 -34.36
C GLY A 811 21.05 0.63 -34.42
N GLY A 812 20.79 1.24 -33.26
CA GLY A 812 19.93 2.41 -33.13
C GLY A 812 20.28 3.46 -34.16
N SER A 813 19.34 3.77 -35.04
CA SER A 813 19.23 5.07 -35.68
C SER A 813 17.81 5.19 -36.26
N ALA A 814 17.31 6.43 -36.24
CA ALA A 814 16.07 6.84 -36.89
C ALA A 814 16.02 6.56 -38.43
N GLU A 815 17.02 5.89 -39.00
CA GLU A 815 17.16 5.57 -40.42
C GLU A 815 16.71 4.14 -40.79
N GLY A 816 16.25 3.34 -39.81
CA GLY A 816 15.72 1.99 -40.04
C GLY A 816 16.76 1.05 -40.65
N ARG A 817 17.85 0.74 -39.93
CA ARG A 817 18.93 -0.16 -40.37
C ARG A 817 19.24 -1.23 -39.33
N ILE A 818 19.61 -2.43 -39.78
CA ILE A 818 20.02 -3.55 -38.91
C ILE A 818 21.54 -3.70 -39.00
N TYR A 819 22.20 -3.84 -37.85
CA TYR A 819 23.65 -4.02 -37.75
C TYR A 819 23.97 -5.38 -37.15
N ILE A 820 24.78 -6.16 -37.86
CA ILE A 820 25.08 -7.54 -37.56
C ILE A 820 26.57 -7.65 -37.25
N HIS A 821 26.89 -8.15 -36.06
CA HIS A 821 28.26 -8.47 -35.69
C HIS A 821 28.63 -9.85 -36.25
N ALA A 822 29.57 -9.90 -37.20
CA ALA A 822 30.00 -11.14 -37.85
C ALA A 822 31.44 -11.53 -37.47
N PHE A 823 31.61 -12.75 -36.97
CA PHE A 823 32.84 -13.34 -36.39
C PHE A 823 34.15 -13.19 -37.20
N ARG A 824 34.09 -13.07 -38.54
CA ARG A 824 35.28 -13.09 -39.43
C ARG A 824 35.60 -11.79 -40.17
N ASP A 825 34.63 -10.91 -40.42
CA ASP A 825 34.76 -9.87 -41.46
C ASP A 825 34.23 -8.48 -41.05
N GLY A 826 34.07 -8.22 -39.75
CA GLY A 826 33.60 -6.92 -39.25
C GLY A 826 32.07 -6.84 -39.14
N VAL A 827 31.53 -5.64 -39.32
CA VAL A 827 30.12 -5.34 -39.07
C VAL A 827 29.37 -5.32 -40.40
N VAL A 828 28.29 -6.10 -40.50
CA VAL A 828 27.41 -6.09 -41.67
C VAL A 828 26.24 -5.17 -41.39
N ARG A 829 25.91 -4.30 -42.34
CA ARG A 829 24.76 -3.40 -42.28
C ARG A 829 23.74 -3.81 -43.32
N ARG A 830 22.51 -4.10 -42.91
CA ARG A 830 21.34 -4.29 -43.78
C ARG A 830 20.52 -2.99 -43.80
N ASP A 831 20.31 -2.43 -44.99
CA ASP A 831 19.44 -1.27 -45.18
C ASP A 831 17.97 -1.66 -45.33
N ALA A 832 17.07 -0.66 -45.37
CA ALA A 832 15.62 -0.87 -45.53
C ALA A 832 15.21 -1.42 -46.92
N CYS A 833 16.15 -1.61 -47.85
CA CYS A 833 15.89 -2.24 -49.14
C CYS A 833 16.30 -3.72 -49.16
N GLY A 834 16.69 -4.29 -48.01
CA GLY A 834 17.15 -5.68 -47.90
C GLY A 834 18.60 -5.89 -48.34
N ILE A 835 19.36 -4.82 -48.62
CA ILE A 835 20.74 -4.93 -49.12
C ILE A 835 21.70 -4.99 -47.93
N ALA A 836 22.45 -6.09 -47.83
CA ALA A 836 23.49 -6.29 -46.82
C ALA A 836 24.89 -5.90 -47.33
N LYS A 837 25.63 -5.08 -46.57
CA LYS A 837 27.00 -4.66 -46.90
C LYS A 837 27.95 -4.87 -45.72
N SER A 838 29.14 -5.43 -45.98
CA SER A 838 30.20 -5.55 -44.97
C SER A 838 30.95 -4.21 -44.86
N HIS A 839 31.27 -3.84 -43.62
CA HIS A 839 32.04 -2.65 -43.27
C HIS A 839 33.27 -3.03 -42.46
N LYS A 840 34.43 -2.48 -42.85
CA LYS A 840 35.67 -2.60 -42.08
C LYS A 840 35.59 -1.70 -40.85
N THR A 841 36.02 -2.24 -39.71
CA THR A 841 36.02 -1.51 -38.44
C THR A 841 37.44 -1.11 -38.02
N THR A 842 37.56 -0.04 -37.24
CA THR A 842 38.81 0.46 -36.64
C THR A 842 38.72 0.47 -35.11
N GLY A 843 39.76 0.89 -34.40
CA GLY A 843 39.75 1.01 -32.93
C GLY A 843 40.05 -0.29 -32.18
N ARG A 844 39.74 -0.31 -30.88
CA ARG A 844 39.98 -1.45 -29.97
C ARG A 844 38.68 -2.27 -29.84
N GLY A 845 38.46 -3.16 -30.80
CA GLY A 845 37.27 -4.01 -30.87
C GLY A 845 37.42 -5.38 -30.21
N PRO A 846 36.32 -6.13 -30.13
CA PRO A 846 36.34 -7.51 -29.64
C PRO A 846 37.22 -8.39 -30.53
N GLU A 847 37.89 -9.36 -29.93
CA GLU A 847 38.44 -10.51 -30.68
C GLU A 847 37.27 -11.28 -31.36
N SER A 848 37.53 -12.25 -32.23
CA SER A 848 36.46 -13.08 -32.81
C SER A 848 35.70 -13.83 -31.71
N LEU A 849 34.64 -13.19 -31.19
CA LEU A 849 33.81 -13.61 -30.08
C LEU A 849 32.51 -14.20 -30.58
N SER A 850 32.05 -15.20 -29.86
CA SER A 850 30.85 -15.95 -30.15
C SER A 850 29.91 -16.02 -28.96
N MET A 851 28.61 -16.28 -29.17
CA MET A 851 27.64 -16.34 -28.05
C MET A 851 27.69 -15.07 -27.18
N CYS A 852 28.00 -13.92 -27.78
CA CYS A 852 28.02 -12.63 -27.10
C CYS A 852 26.60 -12.06 -27.03
N ALA A 853 26.35 -11.27 -25.99
CA ALA A 853 25.14 -10.48 -25.86
C ALA A 853 25.32 -9.18 -26.65
N VAL A 854 24.33 -8.80 -27.45
CA VAL A 854 24.43 -7.65 -28.35
C VAL A 854 23.15 -6.82 -28.30
N ALA A 855 23.29 -5.51 -28.08
CA ALA A 855 22.18 -4.58 -27.91
C ALA A 855 22.47 -3.21 -28.56
N PRO A 856 21.44 -2.44 -28.96
CA PRO A 856 21.63 -1.03 -29.31
C PRO A 856 21.99 -0.21 -28.08
N VAL A 857 22.84 0.79 -28.25
CA VAL A 857 23.06 1.87 -27.26
C VAL A 857 23.20 3.21 -27.99
N GLY A 858 22.63 4.26 -27.45
CA GLY A 858 22.63 5.62 -28.00
C GLY A 858 21.96 5.73 -29.38
N ASP A 859 22.17 6.87 -30.02
CA ASP A 859 21.63 7.17 -31.36
C ASP A 859 22.37 6.48 -32.51
N ALA A 860 23.51 5.84 -32.22
CA ALA A 860 24.41 5.28 -33.23
C ALA A 860 25.37 4.21 -32.68
N GLY A 861 25.07 3.53 -31.58
CA GLY A 861 25.97 2.57 -30.95
C GLY A 861 25.48 1.11 -31.04
N LEU A 862 26.44 0.19 -31.16
CA LEU A 862 26.25 -1.25 -31.09
C LEU A 862 27.10 -1.80 -29.94
N LEU A 863 26.46 -2.26 -28.87
CA LEU A 863 27.10 -2.85 -27.70
C LEU A 863 27.30 -4.35 -27.92
N VAL A 864 28.48 -4.87 -27.58
CA VAL A 864 28.83 -6.29 -27.55
C VAL A 864 29.44 -6.62 -26.20
N VAL A 865 28.86 -7.57 -25.46
CA VAL A 865 29.34 -7.99 -24.13
C VAL A 865 29.56 -9.49 -24.06
N GLY A 866 30.70 -9.89 -23.48
CA GLY A 866 31.04 -11.27 -23.19
C GLY A 866 31.15 -12.16 -24.43
N GLY A 867 30.86 -13.45 -24.26
CA GLY A 867 30.98 -14.46 -25.31
C GLY A 867 32.22 -15.33 -25.17
N ALA A 868 32.49 -16.16 -26.17
CA ALA A 868 33.61 -17.11 -26.21
C ALA A 868 34.50 -16.91 -27.43
N THR A 869 35.81 -17.01 -27.24
CA THR A 869 36.81 -16.98 -28.31
C THR A 869 36.81 -18.29 -29.11
N LYS A 870 37.50 -18.30 -30.26
CA LYS A 870 37.72 -19.50 -31.09
C LYS A 870 38.33 -20.68 -30.31
N ASN A 871 39.08 -20.40 -29.24
CA ASN A 871 39.72 -21.42 -28.41
C ASN A 871 38.84 -21.87 -27.22
N GLY A 872 37.61 -21.37 -27.11
CA GLY A 872 36.67 -21.71 -26.04
C GLY A 872 36.95 -21.01 -24.71
N GLU A 873 37.62 -19.85 -24.73
CA GLU A 873 37.79 -18.99 -23.55
C GLU A 873 36.66 -17.97 -23.50
N PHE A 874 36.04 -17.79 -22.33
CA PHE A 874 34.99 -16.80 -22.14
C PHE A 874 35.56 -15.41 -21.86
N SER A 875 34.83 -14.38 -22.27
CA SER A 875 35.12 -12.97 -22.03
C SER A 875 34.10 -12.36 -21.06
N ASP A 876 34.56 -11.38 -20.29
CA ASP A 876 33.79 -10.46 -19.45
C ASP A 876 33.80 -9.02 -20.01
N ARG A 877 34.43 -8.80 -21.16
CA ARG A 877 34.64 -7.46 -21.71
C ARG A 877 33.41 -6.95 -22.44
N ALA A 878 33.26 -5.63 -22.44
CA ALA A 878 32.21 -4.90 -23.14
C ALA A 878 32.82 -3.93 -24.17
N TYR A 879 32.23 -3.88 -25.36
CA TYR A 879 32.68 -3.07 -26.48
C TYR A 879 31.51 -2.31 -27.09
N VAL A 880 31.72 -1.06 -27.48
CA VAL A 880 30.75 -0.28 -28.24
C VAL A 880 31.35 0.10 -29.59
N LEU A 881 30.64 -0.20 -30.66
CA LEU A 881 30.92 0.30 -32.01
C LEU A 881 30.07 1.53 -32.28
N ASP A 882 30.70 2.63 -32.66
CA ASP A 882 30.01 3.72 -33.32
C ASP A 882 29.66 3.29 -34.75
N THR A 883 28.37 3.14 -35.03
CA THR A 883 27.82 2.66 -36.30
C THR A 883 27.89 3.68 -37.44
N LYS A 884 28.25 4.93 -37.17
CA LYS A 884 28.51 5.99 -38.17
C LYS A 884 29.98 5.97 -38.60
N SER A 885 30.91 5.89 -37.65
CA SER A 885 32.35 5.88 -37.92
C SER A 885 32.94 4.49 -38.15
N TYR A 886 32.25 3.43 -37.71
CA TYR A 886 32.72 2.05 -37.61
C TYR A 886 33.96 1.88 -36.70
N GLU A 887 34.09 2.74 -35.69
CA GLU A 887 35.17 2.68 -34.70
C GLU A 887 34.71 1.97 -33.43
N TRP A 888 35.51 0.99 -32.98
CA TRP A 888 35.30 0.29 -31.72
C TRP A 888 36.00 0.96 -30.55
N THR A 889 35.28 1.01 -29.43
CA THR A 889 35.79 1.40 -28.11
C THR A 889 35.54 0.26 -27.12
N GLU A 890 36.57 -0.19 -26.41
CA GLU A 890 36.40 -1.06 -25.24
C GLU A 890 35.91 -0.19 -24.08
N LEU A 891 34.76 -0.55 -23.50
CA LEU A 891 34.15 0.22 -22.42
C LEU A 891 34.98 0.06 -21.13
N ASP A 892 35.21 1.18 -20.45
CA ASP A 892 35.71 1.18 -19.07
C ASP A 892 34.53 0.90 -18.12
N ALA A 893 34.33 -0.38 -17.80
CA ALA A 893 33.22 -0.87 -16.99
C ALA A 893 33.72 -1.94 -15.98
N PRO A 894 34.41 -1.52 -14.89
CA PRO A 894 34.86 -2.44 -13.85
C PRO A 894 33.66 -3.07 -13.12
N ASP A 895 33.91 -4.15 -12.38
CA ASP A 895 32.95 -4.80 -11.48
C ASP A 895 31.71 -5.42 -12.15
N GLY A 896 31.84 -5.77 -13.42
CA GLY A 896 30.80 -6.46 -14.19
C GLY A 896 30.70 -7.98 -13.97
N PRO A 897 29.77 -8.65 -14.67
CA PRO A 897 29.57 -10.08 -14.59
C PRO A 897 30.85 -10.85 -14.95
N THR A 898 31.07 -11.99 -14.28
CA THR A 898 32.20 -12.88 -14.59
C THR A 898 32.15 -13.38 -16.03
N ALA A 899 33.32 -13.67 -16.61
CA ALA A 899 33.45 -14.13 -18.00
C ALA A 899 32.48 -15.28 -18.35
N ARG A 900 31.60 -15.04 -19.33
CA ARG A 900 30.51 -15.96 -19.72
C ARG A 900 30.09 -15.79 -21.17
N GLY A 901 29.46 -16.82 -21.74
CA GLY A 901 28.79 -16.76 -23.03
C GLY A 901 27.32 -17.19 -22.94
N SER A 902 26.55 -16.95 -23.99
CA SER A 902 25.12 -17.27 -24.11
C SER A 902 24.22 -16.59 -23.07
N ALA A 903 24.62 -15.42 -22.56
CA ALA A 903 23.73 -14.52 -21.85
C ALA A 903 22.80 -13.83 -22.84
N CYS A 904 21.57 -13.51 -22.42
CA CYS A 904 20.64 -12.70 -23.19
C CYS A 904 20.65 -11.27 -22.67
N CYS A 905 20.32 -10.31 -23.53
CA CYS A 905 20.21 -8.91 -23.14
C CYS A 905 19.09 -8.20 -23.90
N ALA A 906 18.60 -7.10 -23.32
CA ALA A 906 17.65 -6.20 -23.95
C ALA A 906 18.02 -4.75 -23.61
N ALA A 907 17.96 -3.86 -24.60
CA ALA A 907 18.07 -2.43 -24.36
C ALA A 907 16.75 -1.91 -23.81
N LEU A 908 16.80 -1.27 -22.63
CA LEU A 908 15.64 -0.61 -22.01
C LEU A 908 15.42 0.76 -22.63
N ASP A 909 16.52 1.46 -22.89
CA ASP A 909 16.56 2.77 -23.52
C ASP A 909 17.92 3.02 -24.17
N ALA A 910 18.21 4.27 -24.51
CA ALA A 910 19.44 4.66 -25.18
C ALA A 910 20.72 4.49 -24.33
N SER A 911 20.66 4.35 -23.01
CA SER A 911 21.85 4.20 -22.17
C SER A 911 21.83 2.93 -21.32
N ARG A 912 20.68 2.28 -21.12
CA ARG A 912 20.54 1.14 -20.20
C ARG A 912 20.27 -0.16 -20.94
N VAL A 913 21.05 -1.20 -20.59
CA VAL A 913 20.91 -2.56 -21.12
C VAL A 913 20.87 -3.56 -19.97
N VAL A 914 19.83 -4.38 -19.91
CA VAL A 914 19.72 -5.47 -18.94
C VAL A 914 20.29 -6.76 -19.52
N PHE A 915 20.90 -7.58 -18.68
CA PHE A 915 21.48 -8.88 -18.99
C PHE A 915 20.96 -9.93 -18.04
N PHE A 916 20.72 -11.13 -18.55
CA PHE A 916 20.35 -12.28 -17.73
C PHE A 916 21.09 -13.55 -18.14
N GLY A 917 21.51 -14.31 -17.13
CA GLY A 917 21.99 -15.68 -17.27
C GLY A 917 23.31 -15.84 -18.05
N GLY A 918 23.40 -16.93 -18.83
CA GLY A 918 24.61 -17.35 -19.53
C GLY A 918 25.45 -18.34 -18.72
N ALA A 919 26.60 -18.76 -19.26
CA ALA A 919 27.49 -19.72 -18.60
C ALA A 919 28.98 -19.45 -18.77
N GLY A 920 29.74 -19.75 -17.71
CA GLY A 920 31.20 -19.81 -17.68
C GLY A 920 31.73 -21.25 -17.65
N LYS A 921 33.05 -21.42 -17.49
CA LYS A 921 33.69 -22.73 -17.30
C LYS A 921 33.35 -23.31 -15.92
N GLY A 922 32.91 -24.56 -15.85
CA GLY A 922 32.59 -25.30 -14.62
C GLY A 922 33.45 -26.55 -14.43
N THR A 923 33.55 -27.02 -13.18
CA THR A 923 34.24 -28.27 -12.82
C THR A 923 33.25 -29.43 -12.76
N ASP A 924 33.42 -30.42 -13.65
CA ASP A 924 32.89 -31.78 -13.60
C ASP A 924 31.40 -31.99 -13.26
N SER A 925 30.55 -32.04 -14.31
CA SER A 925 29.24 -32.71 -14.24
C SER A 925 29.00 -33.49 -15.55
N PRO A 926 28.63 -34.79 -15.49
CA PRO A 926 28.39 -35.59 -16.68
C PRO A 926 27.09 -35.14 -17.36
N GLY A 927 27.23 -34.38 -18.44
CA GLY A 927 26.11 -33.83 -19.23
C GLY A 927 26.30 -32.37 -19.65
N SER A 928 27.11 -31.60 -18.91
CA SER A 928 27.21 -30.14 -19.04
C SER A 928 28.18 -29.63 -20.09
N GLY A 929 28.99 -30.52 -20.71
CA GLY A 929 30.08 -30.10 -21.59
C GLY A 929 31.10 -29.18 -20.91
N GLY A 930 31.12 -29.10 -19.58
CA GLY A 930 31.99 -28.20 -18.81
C GLY A 930 31.46 -26.78 -18.59
N LEU A 931 30.16 -26.53 -18.80
CA LEU A 931 29.51 -25.23 -18.57
C LEU A 931 28.86 -25.13 -17.19
N LYS A 932 28.95 -23.96 -16.55
CA LYS A 932 28.21 -23.59 -15.33
C LYS A 932 27.30 -22.40 -15.62
N ALA A 933 25.98 -22.63 -15.66
CA ALA A 933 24.99 -21.58 -15.83
C ALA A 933 24.86 -20.70 -14.58
N THR A 934 24.36 -19.48 -14.77
CA THR A 934 24.03 -18.52 -13.70
C THR A 934 22.61 -17.98 -13.89
N ALA A 935 22.01 -17.50 -12.81
CA ALA A 935 20.70 -16.84 -12.78
C ALA A 935 20.84 -15.33 -12.50
N GLU A 936 22.06 -14.80 -12.56
CA GLU A 936 22.30 -13.39 -12.27
C GLU A 936 21.63 -12.48 -13.30
N THR A 937 21.05 -11.40 -12.79
CA THR A 937 20.52 -10.29 -13.58
C THR A 937 21.43 -9.08 -13.37
N TRP A 938 21.83 -8.42 -14.45
CA TRP A 938 22.74 -7.27 -14.41
C TRP A 938 22.19 -6.13 -15.25
N LEU A 939 22.29 -4.90 -14.75
CA LEU A 939 22.02 -3.69 -15.49
C LEU A 939 23.35 -3.02 -15.85
N LEU A 940 23.54 -2.69 -17.13
CA LEU A 940 24.65 -1.87 -17.60
C LEU A 940 24.12 -0.51 -18.03
N THR A 941 24.62 0.55 -17.41
CA THR A 941 24.43 1.92 -17.89
C THR A 941 25.66 2.38 -18.66
N VAL A 942 25.48 2.82 -19.90
CA VAL A 942 26.55 3.26 -20.81
C VAL A 942 26.51 4.78 -20.98
N ASP A 943 27.65 5.44 -20.76
CA ASP A 943 27.86 6.87 -21.01
C ASP A 943 29.17 7.08 -21.78
N GLY A 944 29.05 7.24 -23.10
CA GLY A 944 30.18 7.37 -24.01
C GLY A 944 31.11 6.14 -23.96
N ALA A 945 32.33 6.33 -23.45
CA ALA A 945 33.33 5.26 -23.30
C ALA A 945 33.32 4.58 -21.92
N LYS A 946 32.42 4.99 -21.02
CA LYS A 946 32.30 4.44 -19.66
C LYS A 946 31.04 3.58 -19.54
N GLY A 947 31.13 2.55 -18.70
CA GLY A 947 29.99 1.75 -18.28
C GLY A 947 29.94 1.61 -16.77
N THR A 948 28.74 1.43 -16.22
CA THR A 948 28.52 1.09 -14.80
C THR A 948 27.62 -0.12 -14.72
N TRP A 949 28.13 -1.17 -14.08
CA TRP A 949 27.41 -2.40 -13.81
C TRP A 949 26.71 -2.33 -12.46
N GLU A 950 25.47 -2.80 -12.42
CA GLU A 950 24.69 -3.02 -11.22
C GLU A 950 24.17 -4.46 -11.24
N GLN A 951 24.47 -5.25 -10.22
CA GLN A 951 23.87 -6.57 -10.06
C GLN A 951 22.51 -6.41 -9.41
N LEU A 952 21.46 -6.86 -10.10
CA LEU A 952 20.10 -6.78 -9.59
C LEU A 952 19.86 -8.01 -8.70
N ASP A 953 19.67 -7.80 -7.39
CA ASP A 953 19.40 -8.87 -6.42
C ASP A 953 17.91 -9.24 -6.43
N VAL A 954 17.51 -9.85 -7.53
CA VAL A 954 16.11 -10.13 -7.86
C VAL A 954 15.87 -11.64 -7.86
N ALA A 955 14.99 -12.10 -6.98
CA ALA A 955 14.53 -13.49 -7.03
C ALA A 955 13.77 -13.71 -8.34
N GLY A 956 14.06 -14.81 -9.05
CA GLY A 956 13.53 -14.97 -10.40
C GLY A 956 13.89 -16.28 -11.09
N PRO A 957 13.98 -16.28 -12.43
CA PRO A 957 14.11 -17.47 -13.24
C PRO A 957 15.34 -18.30 -12.88
N ALA A 958 15.20 -19.63 -12.97
CA ALA A 958 16.32 -20.55 -12.79
C ALA A 958 17.49 -20.26 -13.77
N ALA A 959 18.70 -20.62 -13.34
CA ALA A 959 19.92 -20.46 -14.13
C ALA A 959 19.81 -21.18 -15.48
N ARG A 960 20.01 -20.44 -16.57
CA ARG A 960 19.82 -20.95 -17.93
C ARG A 960 20.72 -20.25 -18.94
N VAL A 961 20.91 -20.90 -20.08
CA VAL A 961 21.68 -20.36 -21.21
C VAL A 961 20.84 -20.34 -22.48
N ALA A 962 21.20 -19.46 -23.41
CA ALA A 962 20.55 -19.35 -24.72
C ALA A 962 19.03 -19.12 -24.63
N ALA A 963 18.61 -18.36 -23.62
CA ALA A 963 17.27 -17.76 -23.54
C ALA A 963 17.19 -16.51 -24.43
N THR A 964 15.99 -15.97 -24.59
CA THR A 964 15.75 -14.67 -25.23
C THR A 964 15.29 -13.64 -24.22
N LEU A 965 15.61 -12.38 -24.46
CA LEU A 965 15.23 -11.27 -23.61
C LEU A 965 14.76 -10.10 -24.48
N ASP A 966 13.52 -9.65 -24.28
CA ASP A 966 12.85 -8.70 -25.17
C ASP A 966 12.20 -7.57 -24.38
N ALA A 967 12.55 -6.31 -24.68
CA ALA A 967 11.97 -5.14 -24.02
C ALA A 967 10.56 -4.84 -24.56
N LEU A 968 9.60 -4.62 -23.67
CA LEU A 968 8.22 -4.30 -23.99
C LEU A 968 7.98 -2.78 -23.92
N PRO A 969 7.00 -2.23 -24.68
CA PRO A 969 6.69 -0.79 -24.64
C PRO A 969 6.25 -0.26 -23.28
N ASP A 970 5.77 -1.13 -22.39
CA ASP A 970 5.35 -0.79 -21.03
C ASP A 970 6.51 -0.73 -20.02
N GLY A 971 7.76 -0.87 -20.49
CA GLY A 971 8.97 -0.82 -19.67
C GLY A 971 9.38 -2.17 -19.05
N ARG A 972 8.60 -3.24 -19.23
CA ARG A 972 8.98 -4.58 -18.78
C ARG A 972 9.93 -5.26 -19.75
N VAL A 973 10.60 -6.31 -19.27
CA VAL A 973 11.48 -7.15 -20.07
C VAL A 973 11.06 -8.61 -19.98
N LEU A 974 10.77 -9.21 -21.12
CA LEU A 974 10.27 -10.59 -21.21
C LEU A 974 11.43 -11.57 -21.43
N LEU A 975 11.60 -12.52 -20.51
CA LEU A 975 12.51 -13.65 -20.64
C LEU A 975 11.74 -14.88 -21.14
N SER A 976 12.25 -15.54 -22.18
CA SER A 976 11.65 -16.77 -22.72
C SER A 976 12.68 -17.83 -23.09
N GLY A 977 12.30 -19.09 -22.90
CA GLY A 977 13.06 -20.26 -23.33
C GLY A 977 14.42 -20.43 -22.62
N GLY A 978 15.36 -21.03 -23.34
CA GLY A 978 16.68 -21.39 -22.85
C GLY A 978 16.74 -22.83 -22.34
N TRP A 979 17.92 -23.25 -21.90
CA TRP A 979 18.13 -24.59 -21.37
C TRP A 979 19.12 -24.61 -20.20
N ASP A 980 19.06 -25.67 -19.41
CA ASP A 980 19.96 -25.90 -18.28
C ASP A 980 21.10 -26.86 -18.67
N PRO A 981 22.36 -26.40 -18.67
CA PRO A 981 23.53 -27.25 -18.88
C PRO A 981 23.64 -28.47 -17.97
N ALA A 982 23.15 -28.40 -16.73
CA ALA A 982 23.28 -29.48 -15.77
C ALA A 982 22.33 -30.65 -16.10
N THR A 983 21.08 -30.36 -16.45
CA THR A 983 20.05 -31.37 -16.74
C THR A 983 19.88 -31.67 -18.23
N GLY A 984 20.26 -30.74 -19.10
CA GLY A 984 20.04 -30.80 -20.53
C GLY A 984 18.63 -30.43 -20.99
N GLY A 985 17.73 -30.05 -20.07
CA GLY A 985 16.33 -29.71 -20.36
C GLY A 985 16.13 -28.25 -20.77
N THR A 986 15.10 -28.00 -21.59
CA THR A 986 14.67 -26.65 -22.00
C THR A 986 13.55 -26.13 -21.13
N PHE A 987 13.46 -24.81 -20.99
CA PHE A 987 12.48 -24.11 -20.16
C PHE A 987 11.21 -23.71 -20.95
N ASP A 988 10.04 -23.82 -20.32
CA ASP A 988 8.75 -23.28 -20.79
C ASP A 988 8.23 -22.13 -19.94
N ASP A 989 8.84 -21.82 -18.80
CA ASP A 989 8.44 -20.71 -17.95
C ASP A 989 8.85 -19.37 -18.58
N VAL A 990 7.90 -18.45 -18.63
CA VAL A 990 8.11 -17.08 -19.12
C VAL A 990 8.13 -16.16 -17.92
N TRP A 991 9.05 -15.20 -17.92
CA TRP A 991 9.20 -14.24 -16.84
C TRP A 991 9.20 -12.83 -17.38
N ALA A 992 8.61 -11.90 -16.64
CA ALA A 992 8.67 -10.46 -16.93
C ALA A 992 9.41 -9.76 -15.79
N LEU A 993 10.46 -9.03 -16.12
CA LEU A 993 11.17 -8.15 -15.19
C LEU A 993 10.61 -6.73 -15.36
N ALA A 994 10.07 -6.15 -14.29
CA ALA A 994 9.65 -4.75 -14.29
C ALA A 994 10.80 -3.88 -13.75
N LEU A 995 11.43 -3.05 -14.59
CA LEU A 995 12.60 -2.21 -14.24
C LEU A 995 12.22 -0.73 -14.12
#